data_AF-A0A167GWN0-F1
#
_entry.id   AF-A0A167GWN0-F1
#
_cell.length_a   1.000
_cell.length_b   1.000
_cell.length_c   1.000
_cell.angle_alpha   90.00
_cell.angle_beta   90.00
_cell.angle_gamma   90.00
#
_symmetry.space_group_name_H-M   'P 1'
#
loop_
_entity.id
_entity.type
_entity.pdbx_description
1 polymer ?
#
loop_
_entity_poly.entity_id
_entity_poly.type
_entity_poly.pdbx_seq_one_letter_code
_entity_poly.pdbx_strand_id
1 'polypeptide(L)'
;MTCSLSVANPDIDGIGIRVAMYAQAILALLPIGIALLAGDFDEDGFQADLVNDIKMNSTSVLATGCALLVASFIQAGRGSLDLYDAIIVLQLSWLNNLTAAFPTLLRAIIDDDKGIKKNTFSRKLGLYMLHCTVTGAFGIWIFHDIQSWSPGCAQEYFLVMCGQKLQASGPNVRIAVLVISSLAVIPLVNVLVIFVLILLLCNLEQMLCRCNENHTPILALLAWGVPSILIIVGTEQFIYDNRGVISGSANQSDWTFGQILALLLVIFPIWTAFDRISTLYRKGARPREPRDEEEGIALVTRIGIRVSLYVQAVLVIIPIILVSFASKSKAGFTEKLFEDLSLNIATVLVTGGALLISAFVQARLYDFDLYHGLIVLNLSWLNVLTILLPLSVAHMRNANVSYRIAAIKSGPRNVGFVLYLSAVGAYGIWLSYGIQDFGSFTECNSSFAWVAVGRSIQATTPGLRTFFLVVSSMAAFPVVNLYLIGIATILAVFLALVVLIGPLMLLGMVLRCGGCISNQPHHAPVAPTHTSRTRFWSVALSQKASSSSLGWFSGALAAAPSIVIITSTEQLIAFNRQHVEDGENDWTFGQILALLLLVLPLSQVILRIWTEITGGGDSSNVLQPEDREGEGTDGAEANALEKGEGPAIREETATASRAAPASTTIS
;
A
#
# COMPACT_ATOMS: atom_id res chain seq x y z
N MET A 1 37.71 -25.47 -17.35
CA MET A 1 36.86 -24.91 -16.28
C MET A 1 35.52 -25.59 -16.41
N THR A 2 35.09 -26.32 -15.38
CA THR A 2 33.75 -26.90 -15.33
C THR A 2 32.77 -25.76 -15.10
N CYS A 3 31.79 -25.61 -16.01
CA CYS A 3 30.68 -24.69 -15.83
C CYS A 3 30.01 -24.98 -14.49
N SER A 4 30.05 -24.03 -13.54
CA SER A 4 29.24 -24.11 -12.33
C SER A 4 27.83 -23.69 -12.73
N LEU A 5 26.96 -24.67 -12.92
CA LEU A 5 25.56 -24.43 -13.20
C LEU A 5 24.96 -23.52 -12.11
N SER A 6 24.10 -22.61 -12.54
CA SER A 6 23.32 -21.74 -11.66
C SER A 6 22.47 -22.58 -10.71
N VAL A 7 22.30 -22.09 -9.48
CA VAL A 7 21.32 -22.59 -8.53
C VAL A 7 20.15 -21.63 -8.60
N ALA A 8 18.98 -22.11 -9.04
CA ALA A 8 17.76 -21.29 -9.12
C ALA A 8 17.48 -20.59 -7.79
N ASN A 9 17.18 -19.30 -7.86
CA ASN A 9 16.77 -18.53 -6.71
C ASN A 9 15.24 -18.42 -6.68
N PRO A 10 14.55 -19.19 -5.82
CA PRO A 10 13.09 -19.21 -5.80
C PRO A 10 12.47 -17.89 -5.29
N ASP A 11 13.27 -16.95 -4.78
CA ASP A 11 12.81 -15.56 -4.54
C ASP A 11 12.88 -14.67 -5.81
N ILE A 12 13.22 -15.21 -6.98
CA ILE A 12 13.26 -14.49 -8.26
C ILE A 12 12.50 -15.27 -9.32
N ASP A 13 12.93 -16.50 -9.56
CA ASP A 13 12.35 -17.38 -10.57
C ASP A 13 11.18 -18.19 -10.01
N GLY A 14 10.85 -18.04 -8.74
CA GLY A 14 9.80 -18.80 -8.07
C GLY A 14 8.40 -18.58 -8.63
N ILE A 15 7.62 -19.66 -8.74
CA ILE A 15 6.30 -19.64 -9.38
C ILE A 15 5.37 -18.57 -8.78
N GLY A 16 5.36 -18.38 -7.46
CA GLY A 16 4.48 -17.38 -6.86
C GLY A 16 4.85 -15.93 -7.15
N ILE A 17 6.14 -15.60 -7.31
CA ILE A 17 6.56 -14.24 -7.71
C ILE A 17 6.13 -13.98 -9.15
N ARG A 18 6.32 -14.97 -10.02
CA ARG A 18 5.91 -14.85 -11.42
C ARG A 18 4.41 -14.68 -11.54
N VAL A 19 3.63 -15.59 -10.93
CA VAL A 19 2.16 -15.52 -10.91
C VAL A 19 1.69 -14.19 -10.33
N ALA A 20 2.32 -13.70 -9.26
CA ALA A 20 1.97 -12.43 -8.67
C ALA A 20 2.22 -11.23 -9.59
N MET A 21 3.39 -11.17 -10.23
CA MET A 21 3.72 -10.11 -11.18
C MET A 21 2.80 -10.16 -12.39
N TYR A 22 2.46 -11.36 -12.88
CA TYR A 22 1.55 -11.54 -14.00
C TYR A 22 0.12 -11.13 -13.63
N ALA A 23 -0.35 -11.51 -12.46
CA ALA A 23 -1.66 -11.12 -11.97
C ALA A 23 -1.73 -9.61 -11.72
N GLN A 24 -0.69 -9.00 -11.12
CA GLN A 24 -0.59 -7.54 -11.00
C GLN A 24 -0.63 -6.84 -12.36
N ALA A 25 0.07 -7.38 -13.37
CA ALA A 25 0.05 -6.86 -14.73
C ALA A 25 -1.35 -6.90 -15.34
N ILE A 26 -2.04 -8.04 -15.22
CA ILE A 26 -3.41 -8.22 -15.73
C ILE A 26 -4.41 -7.32 -14.98
N LEU A 27 -4.33 -7.27 -13.66
CA LEU A 27 -5.24 -6.48 -12.81
C LEU A 27 -5.04 -4.96 -12.98
N ALA A 28 -3.86 -4.51 -13.38
CA ALA A 28 -3.65 -3.11 -13.74
C ALA A 28 -4.37 -2.72 -15.05
N LEU A 29 -4.61 -3.68 -15.95
CA LEU A 29 -5.37 -3.48 -17.19
C LEU A 29 -6.89 -3.70 -17.00
N LEU A 30 -7.29 -4.46 -15.97
CA LEU A 30 -8.68 -4.85 -15.75
C LEU A 30 -9.65 -3.67 -15.59
N PRO A 31 -9.37 -2.59 -14.82
CA PRO A 31 -10.28 -1.45 -14.73
C PRO A 31 -10.60 -0.84 -16.11
N ILE A 32 -9.60 -0.79 -17.00
CA ILE A 32 -9.76 -0.29 -18.36
C ILE A 32 -10.66 -1.22 -19.18
N GLY A 33 -10.48 -2.54 -19.02
CA GLY A 33 -11.38 -3.56 -19.58
C GLY A 33 -12.82 -3.46 -19.07
N ILE A 34 -13.02 -3.16 -17.78
CA ILE A 34 -14.36 -2.95 -17.20
C ILE A 34 -15.00 -1.69 -17.79
N ALA A 35 -14.25 -0.60 -17.87
CA ALA A 35 -14.73 0.66 -18.43
C ALA A 35 -15.16 0.49 -19.89
N LEU A 36 -14.39 -0.29 -20.65
CA LEU A 36 -14.72 -0.71 -22.01
C LEU A 36 -16.05 -1.45 -22.12
N LEU A 37 -16.27 -2.41 -21.23
CA LEU A 37 -17.48 -3.25 -21.24
C LEU A 37 -18.72 -2.50 -20.77
N ALA A 38 -18.55 -1.49 -19.90
CA ALA A 38 -19.65 -0.69 -19.38
C ALA A 38 -20.30 0.19 -20.47
N GLY A 39 -19.55 0.58 -21.50
CA GLY A 39 -20.07 1.30 -22.68
C GLY A 39 -20.59 2.72 -22.42
N ASP A 40 -20.60 3.18 -21.17
CA ASP A 40 -21.12 4.47 -20.74
C ASP A 40 -20.10 5.14 -19.82
N PHE A 41 -19.41 6.16 -20.35
CA PHE A 41 -18.38 6.93 -19.64
C PHE A 41 -18.92 8.22 -19.03
N ASP A 42 -20.20 8.55 -19.23
CA ASP A 42 -20.76 9.86 -18.87
C ASP A 42 -21.19 9.97 -17.40
N GLU A 43 -21.25 8.87 -16.63
CA GLU A 43 -21.44 8.96 -15.18
C GLU A 43 -20.15 9.48 -14.50
N ASP A 44 -20.10 10.80 -14.25
CA ASP A 44 -18.99 11.53 -13.59
C ASP A 44 -18.40 10.80 -12.36
N GLY A 45 -19.26 10.12 -11.58
CA GLY A 45 -18.85 9.36 -10.40
C GLY A 45 -18.07 8.09 -10.72
N PHE A 46 -18.49 7.33 -11.74
CA PHE A 46 -17.82 6.10 -12.16
C PHE A 46 -16.45 6.40 -12.77
N GLN A 47 -16.35 7.46 -13.58
CA GLN A 47 -15.10 7.87 -14.19
C GLN A 47 -14.04 8.28 -13.14
N ALA A 48 -14.44 9.05 -12.12
CA ALA A 48 -13.52 9.48 -11.05
C ALA A 48 -12.95 8.30 -10.25
N ASP A 49 -13.82 7.35 -9.92
CA ASP A 49 -13.48 6.12 -9.21
C ASP A 49 -12.54 5.22 -10.02
N LEU A 50 -12.86 5.01 -11.29
CA LEU A 50 -12.04 4.25 -12.23
C LEU A 50 -10.64 4.87 -12.39
N VAL A 51 -10.56 6.19 -12.56
CA VAL A 51 -9.28 6.90 -12.70
C VAL A 51 -8.43 6.78 -11.44
N ASN A 52 -9.05 6.73 -10.26
CA ASN A 52 -8.35 6.50 -9.00
C ASN A 52 -7.81 5.06 -8.91
N ASP A 53 -8.58 4.07 -9.33
CA ASP A 53 -8.16 2.66 -9.32
C ASP A 53 -7.00 2.43 -10.31
N ILE A 54 -7.11 2.94 -11.53
CA ILE A 54 -6.05 2.95 -12.55
C ILE A 54 -4.77 3.57 -11.98
N LYS A 55 -4.91 4.69 -11.24
CA LYS A 55 -3.79 5.37 -10.58
C LYS A 55 -3.15 4.52 -9.48
N MET A 56 -3.94 3.89 -8.63
CA MET A 56 -3.42 3.08 -7.53
C MET A 56 -2.69 1.84 -8.07
N ASN A 57 -3.31 1.14 -9.01
CA ASN A 57 -2.73 -0.07 -9.60
C ASN A 57 -1.43 0.22 -10.35
N SER A 58 -1.38 1.27 -11.18
CA SER A 58 -0.16 1.60 -11.93
C SER A 58 0.98 2.06 -11.04
N THR A 59 0.68 2.82 -9.98
CA THR A 59 1.68 3.26 -9.00
C THR A 59 2.23 2.06 -8.22
N SER A 60 1.35 1.11 -7.86
CA SER A 60 1.74 -0.12 -7.18
C SER A 60 2.67 -0.97 -8.05
N VAL A 61 2.29 -1.25 -9.30
CA VAL A 61 3.11 -2.02 -10.25
C VAL A 61 4.48 -1.36 -10.49
N LEU A 62 4.48 -0.03 -10.68
CA LEU A 62 5.72 0.70 -10.89
C LEU A 62 6.65 0.63 -9.66
N ALA A 63 6.09 0.75 -8.46
CA ALA A 63 6.88 0.64 -7.24
C ALA A 63 7.40 -0.78 -7.01
N THR A 64 6.61 -1.81 -7.31
CA THR A 64 7.06 -3.20 -7.33
C THR A 64 8.22 -3.37 -8.32
N GLY A 65 8.11 -2.78 -9.53
CA GLY A 65 9.19 -2.78 -10.52
C GLY A 65 10.46 -2.08 -10.05
N CYS A 66 10.34 -0.93 -9.37
CA CYS A 66 11.49 -0.23 -8.78
C CYS A 66 12.13 -1.06 -7.67
N ALA A 67 11.31 -1.67 -6.81
CA ALA A 67 11.75 -2.51 -5.72
C ALA A 67 12.53 -3.74 -6.24
N LEU A 68 12.01 -4.38 -7.30
CA LEU A 68 12.64 -5.50 -7.98
C LEU A 68 14.02 -5.11 -8.53
N LEU A 69 14.15 -4.01 -9.26
CA LEU A 69 15.43 -3.54 -9.79
C LEU A 69 16.44 -3.24 -8.70
N VAL A 70 16.06 -2.50 -7.66
CA VAL A 70 16.97 -2.16 -6.56
C VAL A 70 17.44 -3.42 -5.83
N ALA A 71 16.55 -4.38 -5.59
CA ALA A 71 16.92 -5.67 -5.01
C ALA A 71 17.94 -6.43 -5.89
N SER A 72 17.78 -6.37 -7.21
CA SER A 72 18.70 -6.98 -8.17
C SER A 72 20.06 -6.29 -8.21
N PHE A 73 20.12 -4.96 -8.18
CA PHE A 73 21.40 -4.25 -8.08
C PHE A 73 22.15 -4.61 -6.80
N ILE A 74 21.44 -4.68 -5.68
CA ILE A 74 22.02 -5.04 -4.38
C ILE A 74 22.58 -6.47 -4.40
N GLN A 75 21.84 -7.43 -4.99
CA GLN A 75 22.31 -8.83 -5.06
C GLN A 75 23.40 -9.05 -6.09
N ALA A 76 23.30 -8.41 -7.26
CA ALA A 76 24.36 -8.44 -8.26
C ALA A 76 25.66 -7.87 -7.68
N GLY A 77 25.58 -6.76 -6.91
CA GLY A 77 26.74 -6.19 -6.21
C GLY A 77 27.36 -7.10 -5.14
N ARG A 78 26.60 -8.09 -4.65
CA ARG A 78 27.10 -9.12 -3.71
C ARG A 78 27.56 -10.41 -4.39
N GLY A 79 27.41 -10.51 -5.71
CA GLY A 79 27.71 -11.74 -6.46
C GLY A 79 26.69 -12.87 -6.20
N SER A 80 25.52 -12.55 -5.64
CA SER A 80 24.46 -13.54 -5.35
C SER A 80 23.38 -13.61 -6.43
N LEU A 81 23.48 -12.80 -7.49
CA LEU A 81 22.56 -12.82 -8.63
C LEU A 81 23.31 -13.35 -9.85
N ASP A 82 22.88 -14.50 -10.36
CA ASP A 82 23.48 -15.08 -11.57
C ASP A 82 22.84 -14.54 -12.86
N LEU A 83 23.36 -14.97 -14.01
CA LEU A 83 22.85 -14.56 -15.32
C LEU A 83 21.37 -14.98 -15.54
N TYR A 84 20.97 -16.15 -15.05
CA TYR A 84 19.63 -16.69 -15.24
C TYR A 84 18.59 -15.83 -14.51
N ASP A 85 18.83 -15.59 -13.22
CA ASP A 85 18.01 -14.75 -12.38
C ASP A 85 17.97 -13.30 -12.89
N ALA A 86 19.12 -12.77 -13.33
CA ALA A 86 19.22 -11.42 -13.85
C ALA A 86 18.39 -11.21 -15.12
N ILE A 87 18.34 -12.21 -16.03
CA ILE A 87 17.49 -12.16 -17.23
C ILE A 87 16.00 -12.18 -16.84
N ILE A 88 15.59 -13.00 -15.88
CA ILE A 88 14.19 -13.05 -15.40
C ILE A 88 13.79 -11.71 -14.81
N VAL A 89 14.61 -11.16 -13.90
CA VAL A 89 14.41 -9.82 -13.34
C VAL A 89 14.25 -8.77 -14.44
N LEU A 90 15.10 -8.81 -15.46
CA LEU A 90 15.05 -7.85 -16.57
C LEU A 90 13.71 -7.96 -17.30
N GLN A 91 13.23 -9.18 -17.59
CA GLN A 91 11.93 -9.39 -18.25
C GLN A 91 10.75 -8.95 -17.37
N LEU A 92 10.76 -9.28 -16.07
CA LEU A 92 9.74 -8.81 -15.12
C LEU A 92 9.76 -7.28 -14.95
N SER A 93 10.93 -6.65 -15.04
CA SER A 93 11.06 -5.19 -15.03
C SER A 93 10.43 -4.58 -16.27
N TRP A 94 10.66 -5.15 -17.46
CA TRP A 94 10.00 -4.71 -18.69
C TRP A 94 8.48 -4.88 -18.64
N LEU A 95 7.99 -5.98 -18.07
CA LEU A 95 6.56 -6.19 -17.83
C LEU A 95 5.98 -5.07 -16.95
N ASN A 96 6.59 -4.82 -15.79
CA ASN A 96 6.15 -3.78 -14.85
C ASN A 96 6.17 -2.38 -15.50
N ASN A 97 7.21 -2.09 -16.29
CA ASN A 97 7.33 -0.85 -17.02
C ASN A 97 6.17 -0.69 -18.01
N LEU A 98 5.96 -1.68 -18.89
CA LEU A 98 4.90 -1.65 -19.90
C LEU A 98 3.50 -1.53 -19.27
N THR A 99 3.23 -2.29 -18.22
CA THR A 99 1.96 -2.25 -17.49
C THR A 99 1.73 -0.90 -16.80
N ALA A 100 2.78 -0.28 -16.22
CA ALA A 100 2.63 1.02 -15.56
C ALA A 100 2.52 2.20 -16.55
N ALA A 101 3.15 2.08 -17.73
CA ALA A 101 3.14 3.09 -18.78
C ALA A 101 1.70 3.42 -19.21
N PHE A 102 0.93 2.39 -19.50
CA PHE A 102 -0.35 2.52 -20.18
C PHE A 102 -1.41 3.28 -19.37
N PRO A 103 -1.74 2.90 -18.13
CA PRO A 103 -2.57 3.68 -17.21
C PRO A 103 -2.17 5.16 -17.09
N THR A 104 -0.86 5.40 -16.99
CA THR A 104 -0.30 6.74 -16.81
C THR A 104 -0.50 7.59 -18.06
N LEU A 105 -0.39 6.95 -19.22
CA LEU A 105 -0.55 7.54 -20.53
C LEU A 105 -2.02 7.83 -20.88
N LEU A 106 -2.89 6.84 -20.67
CA LEU A 106 -4.33 6.99 -20.87
C LEU A 106 -4.86 8.15 -20.04
N ARG A 107 -4.38 8.27 -18.80
CA ARG A 107 -4.68 9.41 -17.95
C ARG A 107 -4.18 10.74 -18.51
N ALA A 108 -2.98 10.77 -19.10
CA ALA A 108 -2.45 11.98 -19.73
C ALA A 108 -3.40 12.51 -20.80
N ILE A 109 -3.95 11.60 -21.60
CA ILE A 109 -4.89 11.90 -22.68
C ILE A 109 -6.23 12.40 -22.09
N ILE A 110 -6.74 11.74 -21.04
CA ILE A 110 -8.00 12.14 -20.39
C ILE A 110 -7.88 13.47 -19.63
N ASP A 111 -6.77 13.71 -18.93
CA ASP A 111 -6.58 14.91 -18.09
C ASP A 111 -6.30 16.18 -18.93
N ASP A 112 -5.83 16.06 -20.19
CA ASP A 112 -5.54 17.20 -21.09
C ASP A 112 -6.79 18.02 -21.41
N ASP A 113 -7.97 17.39 -21.39
CA ASP A 113 -9.25 18.03 -21.68
C ASP A 113 -9.75 18.96 -20.56
N LYS A 114 -9.29 18.75 -19.31
CA LYS A 114 -9.85 19.42 -18.11
C LYS A 114 -8.96 20.49 -17.49
N GLY A 115 -7.88 20.92 -18.17
CA GLY A 115 -6.99 21.97 -17.68
C GLY A 115 -6.28 21.64 -16.35
N ILE A 116 -6.12 20.35 -16.05
CA ILE A 116 -5.59 19.86 -14.76
C ILE A 116 -4.09 20.19 -14.63
N LYS A 117 -3.68 20.59 -13.41
CA LYS A 117 -2.34 21.07 -13.06
C LYS A 117 -1.19 20.17 -13.56
N LYS A 118 -0.44 20.68 -14.54
CA LYS A 118 0.79 20.13 -15.18
C LYS A 118 1.82 19.48 -14.24
N ASN A 119 1.89 19.91 -12.98
CA ASN A 119 2.89 19.44 -12.00
C ASN A 119 2.70 17.98 -11.55
N THR A 120 1.47 17.48 -11.43
CA THR A 120 1.23 16.11 -10.93
C THR A 120 1.57 15.06 -11.98
N PHE A 121 1.23 15.34 -13.25
CA PHE A 121 1.55 14.49 -14.39
C PHE A 121 3.07 14.33 -14.56
N SER A 122 3.81 15.45 -14.52
CA SER A 122 5.26 15.47 -14.66
C SER A 122 5.99 14.60 -13.62
N ARG A 123 5.54 14.59 -12.36
CA ARG A 123 6.17 13.78 -11.29
C ARG A 123 6.01 12.28 -11.53
N LYS A 124 4.82 11.84 -11.94
CA LYS A 124 4.55 10.41 -12.20
C LYS A 124 5.24 9.92 -13.47
N LEU A 125 5.18 10.73 -14.52
CA LEU A 125 5.94 10.47 -15.74
C LEU A 125 7.44 10.38 -15.41
N GLY A 126 7.96 11.26 -14.56
CA GLY A 126 9.35 11.22 -14.10
C GLY A 126 9.72 9.91 -13.39
N LEU A 127 8.87 9.39 -12.50
CA LEU A 127 9.13 8.11 -11.82
C LEU A 127 9.12 6.93 -12.80
N TYR A 128 8.18 6.94 -13.75
CA TYR A 128 8.12 5.97 -14.83
C TYR A 128 9.40 6.01 -15.68
N MET A 129 9.83 7.21 -16.08
CA MET A 129 11.04 7.39 -16.89
C MET A 129 12.28 6.92 -16.13
N LEU A 130 12.35 7.20 -14.83
CA LEU A 130 13.42 6.71 -13.97
C LEU A 130 13.47 5.17 -13.96
N HIS A 131 12.33 4.50 -13.77
CA HIS A 131 12.25 3.04 -13.80
C HIS A 131 12.70 2.46 -15.15
N CYS A 132 12.20 3.01 -16.26
CA CYS A 132 12.58 2.62 -17.61
C CYS A 132 14.10 2.80 -17.86
N THR A 133 14.65 3.93 -17.42
CA THR A 133 16.10 4.21 -17.52
C THR A 133 16.92 3.23 -16.69
N VAL A 134 16.52 2.93 -15.46
CA VAL A 134 17.22 1.98 -14.60
C VAL A 134 17.11 0.54 -15.15
N THR A 135 15.95 0.17 -15.73
CA THR A 135 15.77 -1.11 -16.42
C THR A 135 16.72 -1.23 -17.62
N GLY A 136 16.81 -0.18 -18.44
CA GLY A 136 17.77 -0.12 -19.54
C GLY A 136 19.21 -0.22 -19.06
N ALA A 137 19.58 0.50 -18.00
CA ALA A 137 20.93 0.44 -17.44
C ALA A 137 21.27 -0.97 -16.93
N PHE A 138 20.31 -1.65 -16.29
CA PHE A 138 20.45 -3.04 -15.85
C PHE A 138 20.64 -4.00 -17.03
N GLY A 139 19.85 -3.83 -18.11
CA GLY A 139 20.02 -4.59 -19.35
C GLY A 139 21.39 -4.38 -20.01
N ILE A 140 21.89 -3.14 -20.05
CA ILE A 140 23.26 -2.86 -20.52
C ILE A 140 24.28 -3.56 -19.64
N TRP A 141 24.15 -3.51 -18.32
CA TRP A 141 25.10 -4.13 -17.41
C TRP A 141 25.20 -5.65 -17.60
N ILE A 142 24.07 -6.33 -17.78
CA ILE A 142 24.03 -7.78 -18.05
C ILE A 142 24.67 -8.09 -19.41
N PHE A 143 24.22 -7.43 -20.47
CA PHE A 143 24.58 -7.82 -21.84
C PHE A 143 25.89 -7.19 -22.34
N HIS A 144 26.42 -6.15 -21.69
CA HIS A 144 27.72 -5.58 -22.01
C HIS A 144 28.84 -6.58 -21.71
N ASP A 145 28.70 -7.38 -20.65
CA ASP A 145 29.68 -8.42 -20.29
C ASP A 145 29.00 -9.70 -19.80
N ILE A 146 28.17 -10.30 -20.65
CA ILE A 146 27.37 -11.48 -20.31
C ILE A 146 28.20 -12.67 -19.77
N GLN A 147 29.50 -12.72 -20.10
CA GLN A 147 30.40 -13.78 -19.65
C GLN A 147 30.81 -13.63 -18.18
N SER A 148 30.90 -12.42 -17.63
CA SER A 148 31.24 -12.25 -16.21
C SER A 148 30.11 -12.66 -15.27
N TRP A 149 28.87 -12.62 -15.74
CA TRP A 149 27.69 -13.09 -14.99
C TRP A 149 27.57 -14.61 -14.92
N SER A 150 28.17 -15.34 -15.87
CA SER A 150 28.18 -16.80 -15.86
C SER A 150 29.40 -17.35 -16.63
N PRO A 151 30.61 -17.31 -16.01
CA PRO A 151 31.85 -17.64 -16.69
C PRO A 151 31.85 -19.06 -17.28
N GLY A 152 31.88 -19.15 -18.61
CA GLY A 152 31.91 -20.42 -19.35
C GLY A 152 30.56 -21.12 -19.51
N CYS A 153 29.48 -20.57 -18.96
CA CYS A 153 28.12 -21.13 -19.06
C CYS A 153 27.15 -20.23 -19.84
N ALA A 154 27.51 -18.97 -20.11
CA ALA A 154 26.63 -18.02 -20.78
C ALA A 154 26.11 -18.49 -22.16
N GLN A 155 26.81 -19.43 -22.80
CA GLN A 155 26.44 -20.04 -24.08
C GLN A 155 25.31 -21.08 -23.96
N GLU A 156 25.08 -21.63 -22.77
CA GLU A 156 24.06 -22.64 -22.53
C GLU A 156 22.66 -22.01 -22.35
N TYR A 157 22.58 -20.70 -22.15
CA TYR A 157 21.31 -20.02 -21.97
C TYR A 157 20.65 -19.64 -23.29
N PHE A 158 19.36 -19.93 -23.43
CA PHE A 158 18.54 -19.58 -24.59
C PHE A 158 17.45 -18.58 -24.21
N LEU A 159 17.40 -17.45 -24.92
CA LEU A 159 16.27 -16.52 -24.90
C LEU A 159 15.24 -16.95 -25.93
N VAL A 160 13.96 -16.95 -25.54
CA VAL A 160 12.88 -17.21 -26.48
C VAL A 160 12.15 -15.93 -26.82
N MET A 161 12.27 -15.52 -28.08
CA MET A 161 11.60 -14.34 -28.61
C MET A 161 10.70 -14.77 -29.76
N CYS A 162 9.39 -14.53 -29.64
CA CYS A 162 8.40 -14.92 -30.63
C CYS A 162 8.48 -16.42 -31.01
N GLY A 163 8.69 -17.29 -30.02
CA GLY A 163 8.80 -18.75 -30.20
C GLY A 163 10.13 -19.24 -30.80
N GLN A 164 11.06 -18.34 -31.12
CA GLN A 164 12.39 -18.72 -31.61
C GLN A 164 13.39 -18.83 -30.46
N LYS A 165 14.11 -19.96 -30.38
CA LYS A 165 15.21 -20.16 -29.43
C LYS A 165 16.46 -19.48 -29.95
N LEU A 166 16.93 -18.48 -29.22
CA LEU A 166 18.10 -17.69 -29.58
C LEU A 166 19.11 -17.77 -28.43
N GLN A 167 20.36 -18.11 -28.73
CA GLN A 167 21.41 -18.17 -27.71
C GLN A 167 21.61 -16.79 -27.09
N ALA A 168 21.56 -16.69 -25.75
CA ALA A 168 21.63 -15.42 -25.04
C ALA A 168 22.96 -14.69 -25.28
N SER A 169 24.06 -15.45 -25.39
CA SER A 169 25.38 -14.94 -25.77
C SER A 169 25.55 -14.68 -27.27
N GLY A 170 24.54 -15.01 -28.09
CA GLY A 170 24.59 -14.84 -29.54
C GLY A 170 24.76 -13.36 -29.91
N PRO A 171 25.62 -13.03 -30.89
CA PRO A 171 25.96 -11.64 -31.19
C PRO A 171 24.73 -10.81 -31.58
N ASN A 172 23.80 -11.39 -32.35
CA ASN A 172 22.59 -10.70 -32.80
C ASN A 172 21.65 -10.36 -31.64
N VAL A 173 21.46 -11.30 -30.71
CA VAL A 173 20.62 -11.11 -29.53
C VAL A 173 21.24 -10.06 -28.61
N ARG A 174 22.53 -10.19 -28.33
CA ARG A 174 23.28 -9.24 -27.51
C ARG A 174 23.22 -7.83 -28.08
N ILE A 175 23.45 -7.66 -29.39
CA ILE A 175 23.33 -6.34 -30.05
C ILE A 175 21.91 -5.80 -29.93
N ALA A 176 20.89 -6.63 -30.21
CA ALA A 176 19.49 -6.19 -30.13
C ALA A 176 19.11 -5.72 -28.71
N VAL A 177 19.44 -6.52 -27.68
CA VAL A 177 19.15 -6.18 -26.28
C VAL A 177 19.93 -4.93 -25.85
N LEU A 178 21.20 -4.79 -26.27
CA LEU A 178 21.99 -3.60 -25.99
C LEU A 178 21.42 -2.34 -26.66
N VAL A 179 20.93 -2.43 -27.90
CA VAL A 179 20.28 -1.31 -28.59
C VAL A 179 19.01 -0.89 -27.86
N ILE A 180 18.12 -1.84 -27.55
CA ILE A 180 16.86 -1.57 -26.82
C ILE A 180 17.17 -0.95 -25.46
N SER A 181 18.11 -1.53 -24.71
CA SER A 181 18.49 -1.05 -23.38
C SER A 181 19.16 0.33 -23.43
N SER A 182 19.95 0.62 -24.47
CA SER A 182 20.58 1.93 -24.67
C SER A 182 19.56 3.02 -24.99
N LEU A 183 18.56 2.72 -25.82
CA LEU A 183 17.45 3.64 -26.08
C LEU A 183 16.68 3.93 -24.79
N ALA A 184 16.46 2.90 -23.97
CA ALA A 184 15.74 3.01 -22.72
C ALA A 184 16.45 3.81 -21.63
N VAL A 185 17.78 3.85 -21.64
CA VAL A 185 18.55 4.66 -20.70
C VAL A 185 18.33 6.16 -20.91
N ILE A 186 18.00 6.60 -22.13
CA ILE A 186 17.85 8.02 -22.45
C ILE A 186 16.41 8.46 -22.15
N PRO A 187 16.14 9.25 -21.09
CA PRO A 187 14.77 9.59 -20.69
C PRO A 187 14.00 10.35 -21.77
N LEU A 188 14.70 11.18 -22.55
CA LEU A 188 14.11 11.92 -23.66
C LEU A 188 13.62 10.99 -24.78
N VAL A 189 14.37 9.92 -25.09
CA VAL A 189 13.98 8.92 -26.07
C VAL A 189 12.76 8.16 -25.57
N ASN A 190 12.70 7.81 -24.28
CA ASN A 190 11.52 7.17 -23.70
C ASN A 190 10.25 8.02 -23.85
N VAL A 191 10.35 9.32 -23.55
CA VAL A 191 9.23 10.27 -23.75
C VAL A 191 8.83 10.31 -25.22
N LEU A 192 9.81 10.40 -26.13
CA LEU A 192 9.55 10.46 -27.57
C LEU A 192 8.90 9.18 -28.08
N VAL A 193 9.41 8.01 -27.70
CA VAL A 193 8.86 6.70 -28.09
C VAL A 193 7.42 6.56 -27.61
N ILE A 194 7.15 6.95 -26.36
CA ILE A 194 5.78 6.95 -25.81
C ILE A 194 4.90 7.92 -26.59
N PHE A 195 5.36 9.14 -26.86
CA PHE A 195 4.59 10.13 -27.60
C PHE A 195 4.30 9.68 -29.03
N VAL A 196 5.28 9.13 -29.73
CA VAL A 196 5.11 8.53 -31.06
C VAL A 196 4.11 7.37 -31.00
N LEU A 197 4.20 6.51 -29.97
CA LEU A 197 3.24 5.42 -29.79
C LEU A 197 1.82 5.95 -29.53
N ILE A 198 1.65 7.01 -28.73
CA ILE A 198 0.35 7.69 -28.59
C ILE A 198 -0.13 8.16 -29.95
N LEU A 199 0.68 8.92 -30.69
CA LEU A 199 0.26 9.48 -31.97
C LEU A 199 -0.10 8.38 -32.97
N LEU A 200 0.66 7.28 -33.01
CA LEU A 200 0.35 6.12 -33.83
C LEU A 200 -0.97 5.47 -33.40
N LEU A 201 -1.20 5.32 -32.09
CA LEU A 201 -2.45 4.77 -31.57
C LEU A 201 -3.64 5.70 -31.82
N CYS A 202 -3.51 7.01 -31.63
CA CYS A 202 -4.54 8.00 -31.93
C CYS A 202 -4.83 8.09 -33.43
N ASN A 203 -3.82 8.00 -34.29
CA ASN A 203 -4.02 7.99 -35.75
C ASN A 203 -4.70 6.68 -36.20
N LEU A 204 -4.28 5.54 -35.64
CA LEU A 204 -4.88 4.24 -35.90
C LEU A 204 -6.33 4.19 -35.37
N GLU A 205 -6.56 4.82 -34.22
CA GLU A 205 -7.89 5.04 -33.65
C GLU A 205 -8.73 5.92 -34.56
N GLN A 206 -8.29 7.10 -34.99
CA GLN A 206 -9.05 7.95 -35.91
C GLN A 206 -9.38 7.22 -37.22
N MET A 207 -8.47 6.40 -37.70
CA MET A 207 -8.68 5.51 -38.85
C MET A 207 -9.77 4.45 -38.57
N LEU A 208 -9.81 3.86 -37.37
CA LEU A 208 -10.77 2.83 -36.98
C LEU A 208 -12.13 3.40 -36.50
N CYS A 209 -12.15 4.57 -35.87
CA CYS A 209 -13.36 5.26 -35.40
C CYS A 209 -14.17 5.82 -36.58
N ARG A 210 -13.53 6.11 -37.72
CA ARG A 210 -14.25 6.27 -38.99
C ARG A 210 -15.10 5.05 -39.37
N CYS A 211 -14.84 3.88 -38.77
CA CYS A 211 -15.62 2.66 -38.99
C CYS A 211 -16.63 2.37 -37.87
N ASN A 212 -16.47 2.86 -36.64
CA ASN A 212 -17.43 2.72 -35.53
C ASN A 212 -17.02 3.54 -34.28
N GLU A 213 -17.92 4.30 -33.67
CA GLU A 213 -17.63 5.22 -32.54
C GLU A 213 -17.32 4.50 -31.20
N ASN A 214 -17.53 3.18 -31.10
CA ASN A 214 -17.43 2.42 -29.84
C ASN A 214 -16.11 1.64 -29.63
N HIS A 215 -15.05 1.84 -30.44
CA HIS A 215 -13.87 0.94 -30.43
C HIS A 215 -12.55 1.49 -29.86
N THR A 216 -12.47 2.77 -29.50
CA THR A 216 -11.23 3.42 -29.03
C THR A 216 -10.43 2.62 -28.00
N PRO A 217 -11.02 2.11 -26.90
CA PRO A 217 -10.19 1.58 -25.84
C PRO A 217 -9.79 0.10 -26.07
N ILE A 218 -10.40 -0.59 -27.04
CA ILE A 218 -10.02 -1.97 -27.42
C ILE A 218 -8.64 -1.96 -28.07
N LEU A 219 -8.38 -1.00 -28.96
CA LEU A 219 -7.08 -0.87 -29.61
C LEU A 219 -5.97 -0.59 -28.60
N ALA A 220 -6.27 0.26 -27.62
CA ALA A 220 -5.37 0.56 -26.51
C ALA A 220 -5.11 -0.70 -25.66
N LEU A 221 -6.14 -1.46 -25.30
CA LEU A 221 -5.99 -2.72 -24.59
C LEU A 221 -5.14 -3.74 -25.39
N LEU A 222 -5.31 -3.82 -26.71
CA LEU A 222 -4.51 -4.72 -27.55
C LEU A 222 -3.05 -4.26 -27.67
N ALA A 223 -2.82 -2.96 -27.90
CA ALA A 223 -1.48 -2.40 -28.07
C ALA A 223 -0.59 -2.59 -26.85
N TRP A 224 -1.16 -2.62 -25.65
CA TRP A 224 -0.42 -2.74 -24.38
C TRP A 224 -0.57 -4.12 -23.72
N GLY A 225 -1.71 -4.77 -23.91
CA GLY A 225 -1.98 -6.13 -23.42
C GLY A 225 -1.19 -7.18 -24.19
N VAL A 226 -1.11 -7.09 -25.53
CA VAL A 226 -0.39 -8.08 -26.35
C VAL A 226 1.10 -8.12 -25.99
N PRO A 227 1.85 -7.01 -25.90
CA PRO A 227 3.25 -7.09 -25.53
C PRO A 227 3.44 -7.57 -24.08
N SER A 228 2.51 -7.27 -23.16
CA SER A 228 2.55 -7.82 -21.79
C SER A 228 2.43 -9.35 -21.81
N ILE A 229 1.48 -9.89 -22.57
CA ILE A 229 1.29 -11.34 -22.75
C ILE A 229 2.53 -11.97 -23.41
N LEU A 230 3.10 -11.32 -24.43
CA LEU A 230 4.31 -11.81 -25.10
C LEU A 230 5.51 -11.88 -24.14
N ILE A 231 5.66 -10.89 -23.24
CA ILE A 231 6.70 -10.93 -22.20
C ILE A 231 6.44 -12.10 -21.24
N ILE A 232 5.21 -12.26 -20.75
CA ILE A 232 4.84 -13.38 -19.86
C ILE A 232 5.17 -14.73 -20.50
N VAL A 233 4.70 -14.96 -21.73
CA VAL A 233 4.96 -16.20 -22.47
C VAL A 233 6.47 -16.38 -22.72
N GLY A 234 7.17 -15.30 -23.08
CA GLY A 234 8.62 -15.31 -23.27
C GLY A 234 9.39 -15.69 -22.00
N THR A 235 8.96 -15.19 -20.83
CA THR A 235 9.55 -15.52 -19.53
C THR A 235 9.34 -16.98 -19.17
N GLU A 236 8.12 -17.50 -19.29
CA GLU A 236 7.83 -18.90 -18.98
C GLU A 236 8.57 -19.85 -19.94
N GLN A 237 8.65 -19.50 -21.23
CA GLN A 237 9.37 -20.28 -22.21
C GLN A 237 10.89 -20.25 -21.96
N PHE A 238 11.44 -19.09 -21.56
CA PHE A 238 12.83 -18.97 -21.10
C PHE A 238 13.10 -19.89 -19.91
N ILE A 239 12.24 -19.88 -18.89
CA ILE A 239 12.40 -20.74 -17.71
C ILE A 239 12.33 -22.22 -18.10
N TYR A 240 11.34 -22.60 -18.91
CA TYR A 240 11.13 -23.97 -19.34
C TYR A 240 12.32 -24.52 -20.14
N ASP A 241 12.85 -23.75 -21.09
CA ASP A 241 13.93 -24.20 -21.97
C ASP A 241 15.30 -24.27 -21.26
N ASN A 242 15.50 -23.49 -20.19
CA ASN A 242 16.76 -23.46 -19.45
C ASN A 242 16.76 -24.34 -18.19
N ARG A 243 15.64 -25.01 -17.84
CA ARG A 243 15.56 -25.88 -16.66
C ARG A 243 16.61 -27.00 -16.59
N GLY A 244 17.09 -27.45 -17.75
CA GLY A 244 18.12 -28.51 -17.84
C GLY A 244 19.54 -28.01 -17.56
N VAL A 245 19.75 -26.70 -17.57
CA VAL A 245 21.04 -26.01 -17.34
C VAL A 245 21.15 -25.52 -15.89
N ILE A 246 20.12 -25.70 -15.07
CA ILE A 246 20.13 -25.31 -13.65
C ILE A 246 20.43 -26.57 -12.83
N SER A 247 21.47 -26.50 -12.00
CA SER A 247 21.85 -27.60 -11.11
C SER A 247 21.38 -27.32 -9.70
N GLY A 248 20.76 -28.31 -9.07
CA GLY A 248 20.22 -28.16 -7.73
C GLY A 248 18.70 -28.17 -7.78
N SER A 249 18.13 -29.18 -7.14
CA SER A 249 16.70 -29.38 -7.00
C SER A 249 16.10 -28.48 -5.91
N ALA A 250 16.49 -27.20 -5.85
CA ALA A 250 15.56 -26.24 -5.28
C ALA A 250 14.40 -26.26 -6.27
N ASN A 251 13.36 -27.03 -5.96
CA ASN A 251 12.30 -27.23 -6.91
C ASN A 251 11.70 -25.84 -7.13
N GLN A 252 11.52 -25.41 -8.37
CA GLN A 252 10.84 -24.12 -8.66
C GLN A 252 9.40 -24.09 -8.11
N SER A 253 8.86 -25.25 -7.72
CA SER A 253 7.63 -25.41 -6.97
C SER A 253 7.75 -25.15 -5.47
N ASP A 254 8.97 -24.97 -4.95
CA ASP A 254 9.20 -24.63 -3.57
C ASP A 254 8.78 -23.18 -3.38
N TRP A 255 7.66 -23.01 -2.71
CA TRP A 255 7.12 -21.71 -2.38
C TRP A 255 8.01 -21.02 -1.35
N THR A 256 8.39 -19.76 -1.61
CA THR A 256 9.16 -18.91 -0.69
C THR A 256 8.34 -17.76 -0.12
N PHE A 257 8.82 -17.13 0.96
CA PHE A 257 8.20 -15.94 1.53
C PHE A 257 7.91 -14.88 0.46
N GLY A 258 8.90 -14.61 -0.39
CA GLY A 258 8.82 -13.62 -1.46
C GLY A 258 7.66 -13.94 -2.40
N GLN A 259 7.50 -15.22 -2.76
CA GLN A 259 6.41 -15.72 -3.59
C GLN A 259 5.03 -15.50 -2.97
N ILE A 260 4.88 -15.76 -1.67
CA ILE A 260 3.59 -15.63 -0.98
C ILE A 260 3.24 -14.16 -0.75
N LEU A 261 4.22 -13.37 -0.31
CA LEU A 261 4.03 -11.94 -0.17
C LEU A 261 3.63 -11.32 -1.50
N ALA A 262 4.31 -11.71 -2.59
CA ALA A 262 3.97 -11.26 -3.92
C ALA A 262 2.51 -11.62 -4.27
N LEU A 263 2.07 -12.88 -4.05
CA LEU A 263 0.68 -13.29 -4.28
C LEU A 263 -0.32 -12.50 -3.44
N LEU A 264 -0.01 -12.25 -2.18
CA LEU A 264 -0.92 -11.54 -1.29
C LEU A 264 -1.02 -10.06 -1.61
N LEU A 265 0.03 -9.47 -2.18
CA LEU A 265 -0.04 -8.13 -2.77
C LEU A 265 -0.99 -8.07 -3.98
N VAL A 266 -1.31 -9.21 -4.62
CA VAL A 266 -2.34 -9.30 -5.67
C VAL A 266 -3.75 -9.26 -5.09
N ILE A 267 -3.97 -9.74 -3.85
CA ILE A 267 -5.31 -9.82 -3.25
C ILE A 267 -5.98 -8.46 -3.19
N PHE A 268 -5.24 -7.38 -2.88
CA PHE A 268 -5.83 -6.05 -2.82
C PHE A 268 -6.39 -5.59 -4.19
N PRO A 269 -5.63 -5.62 -5.31
CA PRO A 269 -6.20 -5.35 -6.62
C PRO A 269 -7.30 -6.34 -7.07
N ILE A 270 -7.25 -7.61 -6.65
CA ILE A 270 -8.36 -8.56 -6.90
C ILE A 270 -9.62 -8.11 -6.17
N TRP A 271 -9.49 -7.73 -4.90
CA TRP A 271 -10.60 -7.30 -4.08
C TRP A 271 -11.23 -6.02 -4.62
N THR A 272 -10.42 -5.04 -5.05
CA THR A 272 -10.94 -3.80 -5.65
C THR A 272 -11.67 -4.10 -6.95
N ALA A 273 -11.11 -4.96 -7.81
CA ALA A 273 -11.78 -5.42 -9.02
C ALA A 273 -13.11 -6.16 -8.72
N PHE A 274 -13.10 -7.05 -7.73
CA PHE A 274 -14.28 -7.79 -7.30
C PHE A 274 -15.36 -6.86 -6.75
N ASP A 275 -15.00 -5.89 -5.90
CA ASP A 275 -15.94 -4.90 -5.37
C ASP A 275 -16.60 -4.13 -6.52
N ARG A 276 -15.83 -3.72 -7.54
CA ARG A 276 -16.35 -3.06 -8.74
C ARG A 276 -17.29 -3.94 -9.54
N ILE A 277 -16.87 -5.17 -9.88
CA ILE A 277 -17.72 -6.13 -10.58
C ILE A 277 -19.01 -6.36 -9.78
N SER A 278 -18.90 -6.49 -8.45
CA SER A 278 -20.05 -6.66 -7.57
C SER A 278 -20.96 -5.45 -7.56
N THR A 279 -20.44 -4.22 -7.59
CA THR A 279 -21.26 -3.00 -7.66
C THR A 279 -22.00 -2.88 -8.99
N LEU A 280 -21.34 -3.22 -10.11
CA LEU A 280 -21.96 -3.29 -11.42
C LEU A 280 -23.05 -4.38 -11.46
N TYR A 281 -22.80 -5.54 -10.86
CA TYR A 281 -23.75 -6.66 -10.82
C TYR A 281 -24.90 -6.45 -9.82
N ARG A 282 -24.67 -5.71 -8.73
CA ARG A 282 -25.68 -5.39 -7.71
C ARG A 282 -26.72 -4.40 -8.22
N LYS A 283 -26.45 -3.68 -9.33
CA LYS A 283 -27.48 -2.98 -10.11
C LYS A 283 -28.43 -3.95 -10.87
N GLY A 284 -28.20 -5.28 -10.89
CA GLY A 284 -28.94 -6.21 -11.75
C GLY A 284 -29.44 -7.55 -11.19
N ALA A 285 -28.90 -8.17 -10.13
CA ALA A 285 -29.36 -9.52 -9.74
C ALA A 285 -29.15 -9.97 -8.28
N ARG A 286 -30.02 -10.89 -7.83
CA ARG A 286 -30.03 -11.57 -6.52
C ARG A 286 -28.87 -12.59 -6.37
N PRO A 287 -28.38 -12.84 -5.13
CA PRO A 287 -27.10 -13.53 -4.90
C PRO A 287 -27.19 -15.06 -4.95
N ARG A 288 -26.07 -15.70 -5.34
CA ARG A 288 -25.78 -17.13 -5.14
C ARG A 288 -24.31 -17.33 -4.72
N GLU A 289 -24.12 -18.40 -3.95
CA GLU A 289 -23.00 -18.73 -3.06
C GLU A 289 -21.76 -19.30 -3.80
N PRO A 290 -20.51 -18.95 -3.40
CA PRO A 290 -19.29 -19.53 -3.99
C PRO A 290 -18.71 -20.69 -3.16
N ARG A 291 -17.88 -21.51 -3.83
CA ARG A 291 -17.22 -22.72 -3.33
C ARG A 291 -15.70 -22.60 -3.55
N ASP A 292 -14.94 -23.17 -2.61
CA ASP A 292 -13.49 -22.98 -2.41
C ASP A 292 -12.60 -23.84 -3.31
N GLU A 293 -11.41 -23.32 -3.66
CA GLU A 293 -10.22 -24.09 -4.05
C GLU A 293 -8.95 -23.44 -3.45
N GLU A 294 -8.05 -24.28 -2.95
CA GLU A 294 -6.91 -23.99 -2.07
C GLU A 294 -5.64 -24.69 -2.62
N GLU A 295 -4.48 -24.03 -2.69
CA GLU A 295 -3.17 -24.70 -2.85
C GLU A 295 -1.93 -23.86 -2.42
N GLY A 296 -1.22 -24.35 -1.38
CA GLY A 296 0.23 -24.43 -1.09
C GLY A 296 1.22 -23.22 -1.14
N ILE A 297 2.02 -23.00 -0.06
CA ILE A 297 2.79 -21.77 0.30
C ILE A 297 4.02 -22.12 1.23
N ALA A 298 5.20 -21.46 1.31
CA ALA A 298 6.19 -21.56 2.43
C ALA A 298 7.38 -20.54 2.50
N LEU A 299 8.18 -20.57 3.58
CA LEU A 299 9.29 -19.75 4.16
C LEU A 299 8.92 -18.40 4.87
N VAL A 300 9.22 -18.19 6.17
CA VAL A 300 8.64 -17.08 7.02
C VAL A 300 9.57 -16.32 7.97
N THR A 301 10.81 -16.71 8.22
CA THR A 301 11.47 -16.25 9.47
C THR A 301 12.72 -15.40 9.33
N ARG A 302 12.98 -14.85 8.15
CA ARG A 302 14.21 -14.13 7.90
C ARG A 302 14.13 -12.62 8.27
N ILE A 303 15.28 -11.98 8.55
CA ILE A 303 15.45 -10.58 9.00
C ILE A 303 14.59 -9.48 8.34
N GLY A 304 14.47 -9.42 7.01
CA GLY A 304 13.71 -8.39 6.31
C GLY A 304 12.20 -8.45 6.51
N ILE A 305 11.65 -9.60 6.89
CA ILE A 305 10.22 -9.73 7.25
C ILE A 305 9.98 -8.98 8.55
N ARG A 306 10.87 -9.17 9.54
CA ARG A 306 10.82 -8.46 10.82
C ARG A 306 10.92 -6.96 10.61
N VAL A 307 11.95 -6.51 9.87
CA VAL A 307 12.16 -5.08 9.58
C VAL A 307 10.95 -4.49 8.83
N SER A 308 10.38 -5.23 7.87
CA SER A 308 9.19 -4.79 7.15
C SER A 308 8.00 -4.59 8.09
N LEU A 309 7.69 -5.56 8.95
CA LEU A 309 6.61 -5.44 9.94
C LEU A 309 6.86 -4.34 10.98
N TYR A 310 8.12 -4.12 11.40
CA TYR A 310 8.47 -3.03 12.32
C TYR A 310 8.24 -1.67 11.68
N VAL A 311 8.66 -1.50 10.42
CA VAL A 311 8.42 -0.25 9.67
C VAL A 311 6.93 -0.05 9.44
N GLN A 312 6.16 -1.10 9.09
CA GLN A 312 4.70 -1.00 8.99
C GLN A 312 4.05 -0.57 10.31
N ALA A 313 4.48 -1.13 11.44
CA ALA A 313 4.01 -0.74 12.76
C ALA A 313 4.26 0.76 13.02
N VAL A 314 5.46 1.25 12.72
CA VAL A 314 5.82 2.66 12.84
C VAL A 314 4.97 3.53 11.90
N LEU A 315 4.72 3.10 10.66
CA LEU A 315 3.91 3.81 9.67
C LEU A 315 2.43 3.93 10.06
N VAL A 316 1.93 3.04 10.91
CA VAL A 316 0.58 3.15 11.50
C VAL A 316 0.59 4.04 12.74
N ILE A 317 1.63 3.93 13.58
CA ILE A 317 1.77 4.71 14.81
C ILE A 317 1.96 6.21 14.52
N ILE A 318 2.77 6.58 13.52
CA ILE A 318 3.06 8.00 13.21
C ILE A 318 1.79 8.80 12.88
N PRO A 319 0.92 8.40 11.92
CA PRO A 319 -0.33 9.09 11.66
C PRO A 319 -1.21 9.24 12.90
N ILE A 320 -1.25 8.24 13.79
CA ILE A 320 -2.03 8.30 15.04
C ILE A 320 -1.48 9.38 15.96
N ILE A 321 -0.16 9.45 16.10
CA ILE A 321 0.51 10.51 16.84
C ILE A 321 0.19 11.89 16.23
N LEU A 322 0.28 12.02 14.90
CA LEU A 322 -0.05 13.27 14.18
C LEU A 322 -1.51 13.68 14.33
N VAL A 323 -2.45 12.73 14.20
CA VAL A 323 -3.88 12.93 14.45
C VAL A 323 -4.09 13.40 15.88
N SER A 324 -3.36 12.83 16.85
CA SER A 324 -3.43 13.23 18.26
C SER A 324 -2.92 14.66 18.50
N PHE A 325 -2.08 15.20 17.61
CA PHE A 325 -1.62 16.60 17.64
C PHE A 325 -2.49 17.58 16.85
N ALA A 326 -3.22 17.10 15.84
CA ALA A 326 -4.01 17.96 14.97
C ALA A 326 -5.16 18.64 15.75
N SER A 327 -5.17 19.98 15.77
CA SER A 327 -6.26 20.75 16.37
C SER A 327 -7.59 20.44 15.67
N LYS A 328 -8.71 20.55 16.42
CA LYS A 328 -10.07 20.35 15.87
C LYS A 328 -10.38 21.26 14.67
N SER A 329 -9.67 22.37 14.49
CA SER A 329 -9.86 23.31 13.38
C SER A 329 -9.39 22.78 12.02
N LYS A 330 -8.59 21.70 11.96
CA LYS A 330 -8.09 21.10 10.71
C LYS A 330 -8.84 19.80 10.35
N ALA A 331 -10.15 19.91 10.14
CA ALA A 331 -11.01 18.76 9.83
C ALA A 331 -10.51 17.98 8.59
N GLY A 332 -10.18 18.67 7.49
CA GLY A 332 -9.73 18.02 6.25
C GLY A 332 -8.40 17.27 6.36
N PHE A 333 -7.43 17.79 7.14
CA PHE A 333 -6.16 17.08 7.38
C PHE A 333 -6.36 15.77 8.13
N THR A 334 -7.25 15.79 9.12
CA THR A 334 -7.58 14.63 9.95
C THR A 334 -8.25 13.54 9.11
N GLU A 335 -9.21 13.91 8.27
CA GLU A 335 -9.92 12.97 7.38
C GLU A 335 -8.93 12.28 6.42
N LYS A 336 -8.05 13.06 5.80
CA LYS A 336 -7.03 12.54 4.89
C LYS A 336 -6.04 11.60 5.60
N LEU A 337 -5.68 11.88 6.86
CA LEU A 337 -4.81 10.99 7.65
C LEU A 337 -5.52 9.67 7.99
N PHE A 338 -6.82 9.70 8.27
CA PHE A 338 -7.59 8.47 8.50
C PHE A 338 -7.72 7.62 7.24
N GLU A 339 -7.79 8.23 6.05
CA GLU A 339 -7.77 7.51 4.77
C GLU A 339 -6.45 6.73 4.57
N ASP A 340 -5.31 7.38 4.78
CA ASP A 340 -3.99 6.72 4.74
C ASP A 340 -3.86 5.63 5.80
N LEU A 341 -4.34 5.92 7.01
CA LEU A 341 -4.32 4.99 8.13
C LEU A 341 -5.13 3.74 7.81
N SER A 342 -6.27 3.90 7.13
CA SER A 342 -7.06 2.76 6.65
C SER A 342 -6.27 1.91 5.64
N LEU A 343 -5.55 2.54 4.70
CA LEU A 343 -4.75 1.81 3.73
C LEU A 343 -3.63 1.03 4.44
N ASN A 344 -2.93 1.66 5.38
CA ASN A 344 -1.88 1.01 6.16
C ASN A 344 -2.41 -0.15 7.03
N ILE A 345 -3.61 0.00 7.63
CA ILE A 345 -4.26 -1.10 8.37
C ILE A 345 -4.54 -2.27 7.44
N ALA A 346 -5.06 -2.03 6.24
CA ALA A 346 -5.32 -3.09 5.26
C ALA A 346 -4.00 -3.79 4.87
N THR A 347 -2.93 -3.03 4.63
CA THR A 347 -1.60 -3.60 4.34
C THR A 347 -1.10 -4.47 5.49
N VAL A 348 -1.17 -4.00 6.75
CA VAL A 348 -0.78 -4.78 7.94
C VAL A 348 -1.61 -6.04 8.11
N LEU A 349 -2.91 -5.98 7.79
CA LEU A 349 -3.79 -7.13 7.86
C LEU A 349 -3.41 -8.18 6.81
N VAL A 350 -3.13 -7.75 5.57
CA VAL A 350 -2.72 -8.62 4.47
C VAL A 350 -1.34 -9.23 4.76
N THR A 351 -0.37 -8.45 5.22
CA THR A 351 0.97 -8.95 5.58
C THR A 351 0.95 -9.85 6.81
N GLY A 352 0.08 -9.57 7.79
CA GLY A 352 -0.17 -10.46 8.92
C GLY A 352 -0.78 -11.79 8.49
N GLY A 353 -1.81 -11.74 7.63
CA GLY A 353 -2.42 -12.93 7.05
C GLY A 353 -1.40 -13.76 6.28
N ALA A 354 -0.54 -13.09 5.50
CA ALA A 354 0.60 -13.70 4.82
C ALA A 354 1.46 -14.51 5.78
N LEU A 355 1.90 -13.86 6.85
CA LEU A 355 2.79 -14.45 7.83
C LEU A 355 2.20 -15.74 8.43
N LEU A 356 0.93 -15.70 8.83
CA LEU A 356 0.24 -16.85 9.43
C LEU A 356 0.07 -18.01 8.45
N ILE A 357 -0.46 -17.74 7.26
CA ILE A 357 -0.66 -18.77 6.23
C ILE A 357 0.68 -19.42 5.92
N SER A 358 1.70 -18.58 5.72
CA SER A 358 3.05 -19.05 5.43
C SER A 358 3.64 -19.91 6.54
N ALA A 359 3.38 -19.58 7.81
CA ALA A 359 3.84 -20.38 8.95
C ALA A 359 3.13 -21.73 9.04
N PHE A 360 1.82 -21.78 8.80
CA PHE A 360 1.07 -23.03 8.78
C PHE A 360 1.56 -23.97 7.69
N VAL A 361 1.78 -23.45 6.48
CA VAL A 361 2.20 -24.31 5.39
C VAL A 361 3.67 -24.73 5.54
N GLN A 362 4.54 -23.86 6.08
CA GLN A 362 5.88 -24.29 6.48
C GLN A 362 5.87 -25.45 7.45
N ALA A 363 5.02 -25.40 8.46
CA ALA A 363 4.94 -26.47 9.43
C ALA A 363 4.41 -27.79 8.88
N ARG A 364 3.80 -27.77 7.70
CA ARG A 364 3.34 -28.97 7.00
C ARG A 364 4.36 -29.51 6.00
N LEU A 365 5.09 -28.62 5.33
CA LEU A 365 5.95 -28.99 4.21
C LEU A 365 7.44 -29.04 4.56
N TYR A 366 7.86 -28.31 5.60
CA TYR A 366 9.25 -28.11 5.96
C TYR A 366 9.48 -28.29 7.47
N ASP A 367 10.75 -28.34 7.87
CA ASP A 367 11.18 -28.38 9.27
C ASP A 367 10.95 -27.02 9.96
N PHE A 368 9.68 -26.73 10.30
CA PHE A 368 9.30 -25.55 11.06
C PHE A 368 9.49 -25.80 12.56
N ASP A 369 10.59 -25.27 13.10
CA ASP A 369 10.91 -25.42 14.52
C ASP A 369 10.10 -24.48 15.45
N LEU A 370 10.22 -24.73 16.75
CA LEU A 370 9.55 -23.95 17.80
C LEU A 370 10.01 -22.49 17.84
N TYR A 371 11.30 -22.24 17.58
CA TYR A 371 11.87 -20.90 17.61
C TYR A 371 11.21 -20.00 16.55
N HIS A 372 11.11 -20.49 15.33
CA HIS A 372 10.41 -19.85 14.23
C HIS A 372 8.93 -19.65 14.53
N GLY A 373 8.28 -20.64 15.16
CA GLY A 373 6.89 -20.52 15.62
C GLY A 373 6.66 -19.37 16.61
N LEU A 374 7.57 -19.20 17.57
CA LEU A 374 7.49 -18.13 18.57
C LEU A 374 7.73 -16.74 17.96
N ILE A 375 8.63 -16.62 16.97
CA ILE A 375 8.84 -15.37 16.23
C ILE A 375 7.57 -14.98 15.48
N VAL A 376 6.96 -15.92 14.75
CA VAL A 376 5.70 -15.67 14.03
C VAL A 376 4.62 -15.22 14.99
N LEU A 377 4.47 -15.90 16.13
CA LEU A 377 3.48 -15.53 17.13
C LEU A 377 3.69 -14.08 17.61
N ASN A 378 4.92 -13.69 17.95
CA ASN A 378 5.24 -12.32 18.37
C ASN A 378 4.93 -11.29 17.28
N LEU A 379 5.36 -11.55 16.03
CA LEU A 379 5.12 -10.66 14.89
C LEU A 379 3.62 -10.54 14.57
N SER A 380 2.87 -11.63 14.69
CA SER A 380 1.42 -11.63 14.53
C SER A 380 0.73 -10.77 15.59
N TRP A 381 1.15 -10.87 16.85
CA TRP A 381 0.67 -9.99 17.94
C TRP A 381 1.08 -8.52 17.73
N LEU A 382 2.27 -8.26 17.19
CA LEU A 382 2.68 -6.90 16.81
C LEU A 382 1.68 -6.28 15.81
N ASN A 383 1.27 -7.04 14.79
CA ASN A 383 0.28 -6.60 13.81
C ASN A 383 -1.10 -6.37 14.45
N VAL A 384 -1.53 -7.26 15.35
CA VAL A 384 -2.78 -7.09 16.11
C VAL A 384 -2.77 -5.78 16.90
N LEU A 385 -1.71 -5.52 17.66
CA LEU A 385 -1.58 -4.29 18.45
C LEU A 385 -1.52 -3.04 17.56
N THR A 386 -0.80 -3.15 16.45
CA THR A 386 -0.68 -2.08 15.45
C THR A 386 -2.05 -1.68 14.88
N ILE A 387 -2.96 -2.63 14.62
CA ILE A 387 -4.31 -2.36 14.09
C ILE A 387 -5.29 -1.91 15.19
N LEU A 388 -5.21 -2.51 16.38
CA LEU A 388 -6.09 -2.18 17.51
C LEU A 388 -5.96 -0.71 17.92
N LEU A 389 -4.76 -0.16 17.73
CA LEU A 389 -4.39 1.17 18.11
C LEU A 389 -5.18 2.29 17.38
N PRO A 390 -5.13 2.40 16.04
CA PRO A 390 -5.91 3.39 15.32
C PRO A 390 -7.42 3.21 15.50
N LEU A 391 -7.89 1.97 15.66
CA LEU A 391 -9.30 1.70 15.96
C LEU A 391 -9.71 2.34 17.31
N SER A 392 -8.85 2.24 18.32
CA SER A 392 -9.06 2.84 19.64
C SER A 392 -9.09 4.37 19.57
N VAL A 393 -8.14 4.98 18.86
CA VAL A 393 -8.06 6.44 18.72
C VAL A 393 -9.22 7.00 17.88
N ALA A 394 -9.59 6.31 16.79
CA ALA A 394 -10.76 6.66 15.99
C ALA A 394 -12.04 6.63 16.83
N HIS A 395 -12.19 5.62 17.71
CA HIS A 395 -13.33 5.51 18.61
C HIS A 395 -13.38 6.67 19.62
N MET A 396 -12.24 7.02 20.25
CA MET A 396 -12.18 8.13 21.21
C MET A 396 -12.50 9.50 20.58
N ARG A 397 -12.09 9.75 19.33
CA ARG A 397 -12.28 11.06 18.68
C ARG A 397 -13.72 11.29 18.20
N ASN A 398 -14.46 10.23 17.89
CA ASN A 398 -15.79 10.28 17.25
C ASN A 398 -16.96 10.02 18.20
N ALA A 399 -16.86 10.38 19.48
CA ALA A 399 -17.94 10.22 20.47
C ALA A 399 -19.26 11.01 20.17
N ASN A 400 -19.36 11.73 19.05
CA ASN A 400 -20.60 12.34 18.59
C ASN A 400 -21.27 11.50 17.47
N VAL A 401 -22.40 10.87 17.81
CA VAL A 401 -23.57 10.29 17.08
C VAL A 401 -23.47 9.88 15.58
N SER A 402 -22.65 10.52 14.74
CA SER A 402 -22.41 10.12 13.33
C SER A 402 -21.63 8.78 13.19
N TYR A 403 -21.34 8.13 14.32
CA TYR A 403 -20.63 6.85 14.43
C TYR A 403 -21.40 5.66 13.83
N ARG A 404 -22.74 5.67 13.88
CA ARG A 404 -23.55 4.55 13.35
C ARG A 404 -23.39 4.36 11.84
N ILE A 405 -23.13 5.43 11.09
CA ILE A 405 -23.04 5.37 9.62
C ILE A 405 -21.61 5.04 9.16
N ALA A 406 -20.58 5.57 9.83
CA ALA A 406 -19.18 5.25 9.53
C ALA A 406 -18.78 3.83 9.95
N ALA A 407 -19.33 3.32 11.07
CA ALA A 407 -19.08 1.95 11.52
C ALA A 407 -19.61 0.90 10.52
N ILE A 408 -20.77 1.15 9.88
CA ILE A 408 -21.34 0.27 8.85
C ILE A 408 -20.48 0.28 7.58
N LYS A 409 -19.99 1.45 7.14
CA LYS A 409 -19.03 1.53 6.01
C LYS A 409 -17.68 0.86 6.30
N SER A 410 -17.30 0.71 7.57
CA SER A 410 -16.08 0.00 8.01
C SER A 410 -16.25 -1.51 8.22
N GLY A 411 -17.45 -2.05 8.01
CA GLY A 411 -17.79 -3.45 8.29
C GLY A 411 -16.78 -4.48 7.77
N PRO A 412 -16.38 -4.44 6.49
CA PRO A 412 -15.42 -5.40 5.94
C PRO A 412 -14.06 -5.38 6.65
N ARG A 413 -13.57 -4.20 7.08
CA ARG A 413 -12.28 -4.07 7.76
C ARG A 413 -12.32 -4.64 9.17
N ASN A 414 -13.40 -4.38 9.91
CA ASN A 414 -13.56 -4.93 11.25
C ASN A 414 -13.72 -6.46 11.19
N VAL A 415 -14.45 -6.97 10.19
CA VAL A 415 -14.55 -8.42 9.94
C VAL A 415 -13.17 -9.00 9.62
N GLY A 416 -12.42 -8.39 8.69
CA GLY A 416 -11.06 -8.82 8.36
C GLY A 416 -10.14 -8.85 9.58
N PHE A 417 -10.16 -7.81 10.41
CA PHE A 417 -9.38 -7.77 11.66
C PHE A 417 -9.79 -8.86 12.66
N VAL A 418 -11.10 -9.07 12.86
CA VAL A 418 -11.60 -10.12 13.76
C VAL A 418 -11.23 -11.51 13.26
N LEU A 419 -11.30 -11.75 11.95
CA LEU A 419 -10.86 -12.99 11.32
C LEU A 419 -9.36 -13.20 11.50
N TYR A 420 -8.56 -12.16 11.26
CA TYR A 420 -7.11 -12.22 11.47
C TYR A 420 -6.75 -12.50 12.94
N LEU A 421 -7.37 -11.80 13.90
CA LEU A 421 -7.16 -12.05 15.32
C LEU A 421 -7.55 -13.48 15.72
N SER A 422 -8.64 -14.00 15.14
CA SER A 422 -9.05 -15.40 15.32
C SER A 422 -8.01 -16.37 14.77
N ALA A 423 -7.42 -16.07 13.61
CA ALA A 423 -6.33 -16.85 13.03
C ALA A 423 -5.05 -16.80 13.88
N VAL A 424 -4.68 -15.64 14.43
CA VAL A 424 -3.57 -15.51 15.39
C VAL A 424 -3.83 -16.35 16.64
N GLY A 425 -5.06 -16.31 17.16
CA GLY A 425 -5.49 -17.15 18.28
C GLY A 425 -5.39 -18.64 17.98
N ALA A 426 -5.93 -19.08 16.85
CA ALA A 426 -5.84 -20.47 16.41
C ALA A 426 -4.38 -20.94 16.24
N TYR A 427 -3.54 -20.11 15.63
CA TYR A 427 -2.10 -20.36 15.49
C TYR A 427 -1.41 -20.49 16.85
N GLY A 428 -1.69 -19.58 17.78
CA GLY A 428 -1.12 -19.63 19.12
C GLY A 428 -1.59 -20.84 19.94
N ILE A 429 -2.85 -21.27 19.80
CA ILE A 429 -3.33 -22.53 20.41
C ILE A 429 -2.56 -23.72 19.84
N TRP A 430 -2.45 -23.80 18.51
CA TRP A 430 -1.76 -24.88 17.82
C TRP A 430 -0.29 -24.98 18.26
N LEU A 431 0.44 -23.85 18.27
CA LEU A 431 1.83 -23.78 18.74
C LEU A 431 1.95 -24.16 20.22
N SER A 432 1.10 -23.61 21.09
CA SER A 432 1.20 -23.80 22.54
C SER A 432 0.74 -25.19 23.00
N TYR A 433 -0.22 -25.77 22.30
CA TYR A 433 -0.67 -27.13 22.56
C TYR A 433 0.46 -28.12 22.27
N GLY A 434 1.17 -27.93 21.15
CA GLY A 434 2.28 -28.79 20.73
C GLY A 434 3.66 -28.40 21.27
N ILE A 435 3.79 -27.40 22.15
CA ILE A 435 5.08 -26.73 22.43
C ILE A 435 6.24 -27.63 22.87
N GLN A 436 5.97 -28.80 23.45
CA GLN A 436 7.01 -29.76 23.85
C GLN A 436 7.48 -30.62 22.66
N ASP A 437 6.57 -30.97 21.77
CA ASP A 437 6.79 -31.88 20.63
C ASP A 437 6.71 -31.13 19.28
N PHE A 438 6.87 -29.80 19.30
CA PHE A 438 6.71 -28.96 18.13
C PHE A 438 7.95 -29.03 17.23
N GLY A 439 7.74 -29.18 15.92
CA GLY A 439 8.82 -29.28 14.92
C GLY A 439 9.54 -30.63 14.92
N SER A 440 10.54 -30.78 14.07
CA SER A 440 11.33 -32.01 13.92
C SER A 440 12.43 -32.17 14.98
N PHE A 441 12.82 -31.09 15.65
CA PHE A 441 13.89 -31.07 16.66
C PHE A 441 13.34 -30.99 18.10
N THR A 442 12.48 -31.95 18.47
CA THR A 442 11.76 -31.91 19.77
C THR A 442 12.69 -31.93 20.99
N GLU A 443 13.86 -32.58 20.89
CA GLU A 443 14.87 -32.63 21.96
C GLU A 443 15.41 -31.24 22.32
N CYS A 444 15.46 -30.32 21.34
CA CYS A 444 15.94 -28.95 21.51
C CYS A 444 14.86 -28.01 22.07
N ASN A 445 13.58 -28.41 22.14
CA ASN A 445 12.51 -27.49 22.54
C ASN A 445 12.70 -26.92 23.95
N SER A 446 13.34 -27.69 24.84
CA SER A 446 13.66 -27.27 26.20
C SER A 446 14.78 -26.21 26.30
N SER A 447 15.62 -26.07 25.27
CA SER A 447 16.71 -25.09 25.24
C SER A 447 16.27 -23.72 24.72
N PHE A 448 15.12 -23.64 24.03
CA PHE A 448 14.59 -22.36 23.57
C PHE A 448 14.05 -21.54 24.74
N ALA A 449 14.53 -20.30 24.85
CA ALA A 449 14.06 -19.34 25.84
C ALA A 449 13.16 -18.30 25.19
N TRP A 450 11.96 -18.11 25.70
CA TRP A 450 11.11 -16.96 25.39
C TRP A 450 11.48 -15.78 26.29
N VAL A 451 11.61 -14.59 25.72
CA VAL A 451 11.99 -13.40 26.49
C VAL A 451 10.83 -12.43 26.57
N ALA A 452 10.45 -12.06 27.78
CA ALA A 452 9.51 -10.97 28.03
C ALA A 452 10.10 -9.98 29.00
N VAL A 453 10.13 -8.70 28.59
CA VAL A 453 10.57 -7.58 29.44
C VAL A 453 11.96 -7.86 30.05
N GLY A 454 12.89 -8.37 29.24
CA GLY A 454 14.26 -8.68 29.66
C GLY A 454 14.42 -9.92 30.56
N ARG A 455 13.35 -10.68 30.83
CA ARG A 455 13.44 -11.97 31.54
C ARG A 455 13.29 -13.12 30.56
N SER A 456 14.26 -14.03 30.56
CA SER A 456 14.19 -15.28 29.81
C SER A 456 13.42 -16.34 30.60
N ILE A 457 12.49 -17.02 29.94
CA ILE A 457 11.65 -18.10 30.46
C ILE A 457 11.76 -19.23 29.45
N GLN A 458 12.03 -20.47 29.88
CA GLN A 458 12.08 -21.59 28.94
C GLN A 458 10.73 -21.76 28.24
N ALA A 459 10.73 -21.90 26.91
CA ALA A 459 9.52 -21.95 26.09
C ALA A 459 8.57 -23.07 26.53
N THR A 460 9.12 -24.20 26.99
CA THR A 460 8.37 -25.39 27.43
C THR A 460 7.88 -25.32 28.87
N THR A 461 8.12 -24.21 29.59
CA THR A 461 7.66 -24.05 30.98
C THR A 461 6.13 -24.16 31.06
N PRO A 462 5.55 -24.99 31.95
CA PRO A 462 4.09 -25.18 32.04
C PRO A 462 3.30 -23.88 32.23
N GLY A 463 3.85 -22.94 32.99
CA GLY A 463 3.24 -21.62 33.20
C GLY A 463 3.13 -20.81 31.92
N LEU A 464 4.19 -20.77 31.10
CA LEU A 464 4.18 -20.05 29.83
C LEU A 464 3.23 -20.69 28.82
N ARG A 465 3.25 -22.03 28.73
CA ARG A 465 2.30 -22.80 27.91
C ARG A 465 0.84 -22.48 28.27
N THR A 466 0.52 -22.49 29.55
CA THR A 466 -0.83 -22.17 30.05
C THR A 466 -1.21 -20.74 29.72
N PHE A 467 -0.29 -19.80 29.91
CA PHE A 467 -0.49 -18.39 29.56
C PHE A 467 -0.83 -18.22 28.07
N PHE A 468 -0.04 -18.79 27.16
CA PHE A 468 -0.32 -18.69 25.73
C PHE A 468 -1.63 -19.38 25.35
N LEU A 469 -1.92 -20.57 25.89
CA LEU A 469 -3.20 -21.24 25.63
C LEU A 469 -4.39 -20.37 26.03
N VAL A 470 -4.34 -19.69 27.19
CA VAL A 470 -5.42 -18.79 27.63
C VAL A 470 -5.55 -17.59 26.70
N VAL A 471 -4.46 -16.87 26.45
CA VAL A 471 -4.47 -15.65 25.62
C VAL A 471 -4.88 -15.96 24.18
N SER A 472 -4.34 -17.03 23.60
CA SER A 472 -4.67 -17.48 22.25
C SER A 472 -6.08 -18.03 22.14
N SER A 473 -6.61 -18.70 23.18
CA SER A 473 -8.02 -19.11 23.22
C SER A 473 -8.95 -17.90 23.22
N MET A 474 -8.65 -16.87 24.01
CA MET A 474 -9.45 -15.64 23.99
C MET A 474 -9.45 -14.97 22.62
N ALA A 475 -8.29 -14.95 21.93
CA ALA A 475 -8.15 -14.40 20.59
C ALA A 475 -8.83 -15.26 19.50
N ALA A 476 -8.94 -16.58 19.68
CA ALA A 476 -9.49 -17.47 18.66
C ALA A 476 -11.00 -17.34 18.46
N PHE A 477 -11.74 -16.78 19.42
CA PHE A 477 -13.20 -16.66 19.35
C PHE A 477 -13.62 -15.26 18.85
N PRO A 478 -14.25 -15.15 17.65
CA PRO A 478 -14.65 -13.86 17.07
C PRO A 478 -15.52 -12.99 17.98
N VAL A 479 -16.43 -13.62 18.74
CA VAL A 479 -17.31 -12.92 19.68
C VAL A 479 -16.50 -12.30 20.82
N VAL A 480 -15.55 -13.05 21.38
CA VAL A 480 -14.64 -12.55 22.43
C VAL A 480 -13.77 -11.44 21.88
N ASN A 481 -13.33 -11.51 20.62
CA ASN A 481 -12.56 -10.45 19.97
C ASN A 481 -13.30 -9.12 19.92
N LEU A 482 -14.62 -9.12 19.65
CA LEU A 482 -15.42 -7.90 19.69
C LEU A 482 -15.46 -7.29 21.10
N TYR A 483 -15.59 -8.14 22.13
CA TYR A 483 -15.50 -7.69 23.53
C TYR A 483 -14.09 -7.22 23.89
N LEU A 484 -13.04 -7.89 23.42
CA LEU A 484 -11.65 -7.51 23.65
C LEU A 484 -11.32 -6.17 23.03
N ILE A 485 -11.84 -5.85 21.84
CA ILE A 485 -11.71 -4.52 21.25
C ILE A 485 -12.34 -3.49 22.19
N GLY A 486 -13.55 -3.73 22.69
CA GLY A 486 -14.22 -2.85 23.65
C GLY A 486 -13.48 -2.71 24.98
N ILE A 487 -12.96 -3.81 25.53
CA ILE A 487 -12.18 -3.78 26.79
C ILE A 487 -10.86 -3.06 26.57
N ALA A 488 -10.17 -3.29 25.45
CA ALA A 488 -8.92 -2.63 25.13
C ALA A 488 -9.11 -1.12 24.94
N THR A 489 -10.21 -0.67 24.31
CA THR A 489 -10.52 0.76 24.23
C THR A 489 -10.82 1.34 25.61
N ILE A 490 -11.60 0.65 26.44
CA ILE A 490 -11.88 1.08 27.82
C ILE A 490 -10.59 1.15 28.65
N LEU A 491 -9.73 0.14 28.55
CA LEU A 491 -8.46 0.07 29.28
C LEU A 491 -7.49 1.16 28.80
N ALA A 492 -7.41 1.41 27.48
CA ALA A 492 -6.61 2.48 26.93
C ALA A 492 -7.10 3.85 27.42
N VAL A 493 -8.42 4.07 27.46
CA VAL A 493 -9.03 5.28 28.04
C VAL A 493 -8.71 5.39 29.54
N PHE A 494 -8.85 4.29 30.30
CA PHE A 494 -8.57 4.27 31.73
C PHE A 494 -7.10 4.55 32.04
N LEU A 495 -6.17 3.90 31.34
CA LEU A 495 -4.74 4.15 31.47
C LEU A 495 -4.38 5.59 31.09
N ALA A 496 -4.95 6.12 30.00
CA ALA A 496 -4.78 7.52 29.64
C ALA A 496 -5.30 8.47 30.74
N LEU A 497 -6.44 8.15 31.36
CA LEU A 497 -6.97 8.91 32.50
C LEU A 497 -6.06 8.81 33.74
N VAL A 498 -5.58 7.63 34.11
CA VAL A 498 -4.68 7.43 35.26
C VAL A 498 -3.37 8.18 35.05
N VAL A 499 -2.78 8.10 33.85
CA VAL A 499 -1.54 8.78 33.52
C VAL A 499 -1.72 10.30 33.41
N LEU A 500 -2.89 10.80 32.98
CA LEU A 500 -3.17 12.24 32.93
C LEU A 500 -3.50 12.80 34.33
N ILE A 501 -4.40 12.14 35.05
CA ILE A 501 -4.96 12.60 36.32
C ILE A 501 -3.99 12.31 37.47
N GLY A 502 -3.24 11.22 37.42
CA GLY A 502 -2.30 10.81 38.48
C GLY A 502 -1.25 11.88 38.82
N PRO A 503 -0.46 12.38 37.84
CA PRO A 503 0.48 13.48 38.05
C PRO A 503 -0.20 14.78 38.46
N LEU A 504 -1.39 15.09 37.94
CA LEU A 504 -2.14 16.28 38.34
C LEU A 504 -2.62 16.20 39.80
N MET A 505 -3.09 15.02 40.23
CA MET A 505 -3.46 14.78 41.63
C MET A 505 -2.24 14.78 42.54
N LEU A 506 -1.10 14.20 42.10
CA LEU A 506 0.15 14.24 42.83
C LEU A 506 0.67 15.68 42.98
N LEU A 507 0.67 16.46 41.90
CA LEU A 507 1.05 17.87 41.91
C LEU A 507 0.10 18.69 42.81
N GLY A 508 -1.21 18.47 42.70
CA GLY A 508 -2.21 19.08 43.57
C GLY A 508 -2.00 18.74 45.04
N MET A 509 -1.64 17.49 45.37
CA MET A 509 -1.25 17.07 46.71
C MET A 509 0.03 17.77 47.18
N VAL A 510 1.07 17.84 46.35
CA VAL A 510 2.33 18.54 46.68
C VAL A 510 2.08 20.02 46.94
N LEU A 511 1.28 20.68 46.09
CA LEU A 511 0.91 22.09 46.26
C LEU A 511 0.06 22.32 47.52
N ARG A 512 -0.87 21.42 47.83
CA ARG A 512 -1.70 21.50 49.03
C ARG A 512 -0.90 21.25 50.31
N CYS A 513 0.03 20.29 50.29
CA CYS A 513 0.95 20.04 51.40
C CYS A 513 1.97 21.17 51.60
N GLY A 514 2.46 21.80 50.53
CA GLY A 514 3.36 22.96 50.60
C GLY A 514 2.71 24.20 51.23
N GLY A 515 1.40 24.39 51.02
CA GLY A 515 0.64 25.49 51.65
C GLY A 515 0.49 25.37 53.17
N CYS A 516 0.56 24.16 53.73
CA CYS A 516 0.43 23.94 55.17
C CYS A 516 1.71 24.26 55.97
N ILE A 517 2.86 24.48 55.32
CA ILE A 517 4.13 24.78 56.00
C ILE A 517 4.30 26.29 56.26
N SER A 518 3.45 27.14 55.69
CA SER A 518 3.48 28.59 55.93
C SER A 518 2.59 29.03 57.11
N ASN A 519 2.65 28.33 58.24
CA ASN A 519 2.22 28.89 59.53
C ASN A 519 3.41 29.64 60.15
N GLN A 520 3.76 30.78 59.56
CA GLN A 520 4.61 31.76 60.23
C GLN A 520 3.70 32.65 61.09
N PRO A 521 3.85 32.67 62.43
CA PRO A 521 3.00 33.48 63.28
C PRO A 521 3.23 34.97 63.02
N HIS A 522 2.14 35.68 62.70
CA HIS A 522 2.12 37.13 62.53
C HIS A 522 2.30 37.85 63.87
N HIS A 523 3.29 38.74 63.93
CA HIS A 523 3.19 39.99 64.69
C HIS A 523 3.52 41.16 63.77
N ALA A 524 2.49 41.86 63.28
CA ALA A 524 2.44 43.32 63.09
C ALA A 524 1.16 43.73 62.32
N PRO A 525 0.42 44.76 62.78
CA PRO A 525 -0.73 45.30 62.06
C PRO A 525 -0.29 46.44 61.13
N VAL A 526 -0.45 46.27 59.81
CA VAL A 526 -0.36 47.39 58.86
C VAL A 526 -1.47 47.29 57.81
N ALA A 527 -2.01 48.48 57.52
CA ALA A 527 -3.18 48.90 56.76
C ALA A 527 -3.64 48.11 55.51
N PRO A 528 -4.94 48.21 55.15
CA PRO A 528 -5.52 47.50 54.02
C PRO A 528 -5.32 48.27 52.70
N THR A 529 -4.59 47.69 51.75
CA THR A 529 -4.62 48.13 50.35
C THR A 529 -5.16 47.01 49.43
N HIS A 530 -6.41 47.27 49.07
CA HIS A 530 -7.24 46.81 47.96
C HIS A 530 -6.57 46.06 46.78
N THR A 531 -7.07 44.85 46.54
CA THR A 531 -7.44 44.23 45.24
C THR A 531 -6.46 44.23 44.06
N SER A 532 -5.88 43.07 43.74
CA SER A 532 -5.70 42.60 42.34
C SER A 532 -5.12 41.17 42.19
N ARG A 533 -4.79 40.46 43.27
CA ARG A 533 -3.94 39.26 43.17
C ARG A 533 -4.63 37.92 42.87
N THR A 534 -5.96 37.87 42.80
CA THR A 534 -6.71 36.61 42.57
C THR A 534 -7.09 36.35 41.11
N ARG A 535 -6.88 37.28 40.18
CA ARG A 535 -7.22 37.11 38.75
C ARG A 535 -6.12 36.44 37.90
N PHE A 536 -4.88 36.39 38.39
CA PHE A 536 -3.76 35.85 37.61
C PHE A 536 -3.79 34.31 37.57
N TRP A 537 -4.22 33.65 38.64
CA TRP A 537 -4.29 32.19 38.73
C TRP A 537 -5.52 31.60 38.03
N SER A 538 -6.62 32.34 37.90
CA SER A 538 -7.80 31.88 37.14
C SER A 538 -7.61 31.93 35.62
N VAL A 539 -6.64 32.71 35.12
CA VAL A 539 -6.32 32.80 33.68
C VAL A 539 -5.21 31.82 33.29
N ALA A 540 -4.30 31.45 34.19
CA ALA A 540 -3.28 30.42 33.91
C ALA A 540 -3.84 28.99 33.90
N LEU A 541 -4.96 28.73 34.61
CA LEU A 541 -5.71 27.47 34.55
C LEU A 541 -6.80 27.46 33.47
N SER A 542 -6.91 28.52 32.66
CA SER A 542 -7.83 28.64 31.53
C SER A 542 -7.40 27.75 30.36
N GLN A 543 -7.77 26.47 30.48
CA GLN A 543 -8.46 25.67 29.45
C GLN A 543 -7.74 25.31 28.13
N LYS A 544 -6.62 25.94 27.75
CA LYS A 544 -5.95 25.66 26.47
C LYS A 544 -4.81 24.64 26.54
N ALA A 545 -4.39 24.24 27.73
CA ALA A 545 -3.30 23.28 27.96
C ALA A 545 -3.75 21.81 28.15
N SER A 546 -5.06 21.54 28.29
CA SER A 546 -5.54 20.17 28.58
C SER A 546 -5.78 19.30 27.36
N SER A 547 -6.07 19.88 26.18
CA SER A 547 -6.39 19.09 24.99
C SER A 547 -5.16 18.61 24.23
N SER A 548 -4.03 19.34 24.29
CA SER A 548 -2.80 18.94 23.60
C SER A 548 -2.05 17.85 24.37
N SER A 549 -1.95 17.95 25.70
CA SER A 549 -1.26 16.97 26.56
C SER A 549 -1.87 15.57 26.49
N LEU A 550 -3.20 15.46 26.44
CA LEU A 550 -3.90 14.18 26.30
C LEU A 550 -3.50 13.43 25.02
N GLY A 551 -3.24 14.14 23.93
CA GLY A 551 -2.81 13.55 22.66
C GLY A 551 -1.42 12.93 22.68
N TRP A 552 -0.45 13.56 23.38
CA TRP A 552 0.89 13.00 23.56
C TRP A 552 0.84 11.67 24.32
N PHE A 553 0.06 11.62 25.40
CA PHE A 553 -0.04 10.42 26.23
C PHE A 553 -0.78 9.29 25.52
N SER A 554 -1.85 9.59 24.77
CA SER A 554 -2.52 8.55 23.97
C SER A 554 -1.58 7.97 22.92
N GLY A 555 -0.77 8.80 22.24
CA GLY A 555 0.23 8.34 21.26
C GLY A 555 1.40 7.55 21.86
N ALA A 556 1.84 7.89 23.09
CA ALA A 556 2.91 7.17 23.77
C ALA A 556 2.44 5.82 24.36
N LEU A 557 1.27 5.82 25.03
CA LEU A 557 0.64 4.60 25.53
C LEU A 557 0.33 3.63 24.39
N ALA A 558 0.01 4.20 23.24
CA ALA A 558 -0.20 3.49 22.00
C ALA A 558 1.04 2.75 21.46
N ALA A 559 2.19 3.42 21.43
CA ALA A 559 3.42 2.84 20.88
C ALA A 559 4.08 1.82 21.82
N ALA A 560 3.88 1.96 23.14
CA ALA A 560 4.60 1.17 24.14
C ALA A 560 4.43 -0.36 23.99
N PRO A 561 3.22 -0.92 23.80
CA PRO A 561 3.05 -2.36 23.57
C PRO A 561 3.80 -2.86 22.33
N SER A 562 3.77 -2.12 21.22
CA SER A 562 4.51 -2.46 20.00
C SER A 562 6.03 -2.45 20.24
N ILE A 563 6.55 -1.46 20.97
CA ILE A 563 7.97 -1.39 21.35
C ILE A 563 8.34 -2.60 22.24
N VAL A 564 7.49 -2.97 23.19
CA VAL A 564 7.71 -4.15 24.05
C VAL A 564 7.77 -5.43 23.23
N ILE A 565 6.87 -5.62 22.25
CA ILE A 565 6.92 -6.80 21.38
C ILE A 565 8.15 -6.81 20.47
N ILE A 566 8.50 -5.67 19.86
CA ILE A 566 9.70 -5.55 19.03
C ILE A 566 10.94 -5.90 19.85
N THR A 567 11.12 -5.28 21.02
CA THR A 567 12.25 -5.56 21.91
C THR A 567 12.26 -7.00 22.41
N SER A 568 11.11 -7.57 22.73
CA SER A 568 10.99 -8.98 23.14
C SER A 568 11.34 -9.94 22.00
N THR A 569 11.00 -9.60 20.76
CA THR A 569 11.34 -10.40 19.57
C THR A 569 12.85 -10.36 19.28
N GLU A 570 13.47 -9.19 19.35
CA GLU A 570 14.93 -9.08 19.19
C GLU A 570 15.70 -9.76 20.32
N GLN A 571 15.20 -9.69 21.56
CA GLN A 571 15.77 -10.44 22.67
C GLN A 571 15.60 -11.95 22.47
N LEU A 572 14.43 -12.42 22.03
CA LEU A 572 14.19 -13.83 21.68
C LEU A 572 15.24 -14.33 20.69
N ILE A 573 15.53 -13.57 19.63
CA ILE A 573 16.56 -13.92 18.64
C ILE A 573 17.95 -13.92 19.27
N ALA A 574 18.31 -12.86 19.99
CA ALA A 574 19.62 -12.72 20.60
C ALA A 574 19.95 -13.85 21.59
N PHE A 575 18.97 -14.28 22.40
CA PHE A 575 19.15 -15.36 23.37
C PHE A 575 19.22 -16.75 22.72
N ASN A 576 18.56 -16.95 21.57
CA ASN A 576 18.52 -18.25 20.90
C ASN A 576 19.53 -18.36 19.75
N ARG A 577 20.39 -17.35 19.53
CA ARG A 577 21.35 -17.29 18.41
C ARG A 577 22.26 -18.51 18.29
N GLN A 578 22.58 -19.19 19.38
CA GLN A 578 23.39 -20.42 19.36
C GLN A 578 22.71 -21.61 18.68
N HIS A 579 21.39 -21.56 18.48
CA HIS A 579 20.58 -22.59 17.85
C HIS A 579 20.11 -22.20 16.44
N VAL A 580 20.54 -21.03 15.95
CA VAL A 580 20.15 -20.48 14.65
C VAL A 580 21.26 -20.76 13.65
N GLU A 581 20.92 -21.26 12.47
CA GLU A 581 21.88 -21.49 11.39
C GLU A 581 22.53 -20.18 10.90
N ASP A 582 23.79 -20.27 10.46
CA ASP A 582 24.63 -19.12 10.09
C ASP A 582 24.12 -18.26 8.89
N GLY A 583 22.95 -18.57 8.30
CA GLY A 583 22.32 -17.82 7.21
C GLY A 583 21.13 -16.93 7.59
N GLU A 584 20.67 -16.90 8.85
CA GLU A 584 19.46 -16.13 9.22
C GLU A 584 19.65 -14.59 9.06
N ASN A 585 20.89 -14.13 9.12
CA ASN A 585 21.24 -12.71 8.94
C ASN A 585 21.39 -12.29 7.47
N ASP A 586 21.33 -13.24 6.53
CA ASP A 586 21.48 -12.95 5.12
C ASP A 586 20.20 -12.33 4.55
N TRP A 587 20.39 -11.25 3.80
CA TRP A 587 19.30 -10.56 3.09
C TRP A 587 18.99 -11.29 1.78
N THR A 588 17.81 -11.88 1.68
CA THR A 588 17.30 -12.47 0.45
C THR A 588 16.64 -11.44 -0.45
N PHE A 589 16.41 -11.85 -1.70
CA PHE A 589 15.67 -11.04 -2.66
C PHE A 589 14.27 -10.68 -2.16
N GLY A 590 13.49 -11.67 -1.70
CA GLY A 590 12.13 -11.44 -1.22
C GLY A 590 12.08 -10.44 -0.05
N GLN A 591 13.10 -10.44 0.80
CA GLN A 591 13.22 -9.53 1.94
C GLN A 591 13.55 -8.09 1.54
N ILE A 592 14.52 -7.91 0.64
CA ILE A 592 14.88 -6.59 0.13
C ILE A 592 13.68 -6.01 -0.61
N LEU A 593 13.00 -6.82 -1.43
CA LEU A 593 11.77 -6.44 -2.12
C LEU A 593 10.67 -6.00 -1.11
N ALA A 594 10.41 -6.80 -0.08
CA ALA A 594 9.42 -6.49 0.95
C ALA A 594 9.70 -5.17 1.69
N LEU A 595 10.97 -4.84 1.90
CA LEU A 595 11.38 -3.59 2.54
C LEU A 595 11.24 -2.39 1.60
N LEU A 596 11.60 -2.56 0.32
CA LEU A 596 11.47 -1.52 -0.69
C LEU A 596 10.01 -1.18 -1.00
N LEU A 597 9.10 -2.15 -0.93
CA LEU A 597 7.67 -1.90 -1.07
C LEU A 597 7.10 -0.99 0.03
N LEU A 598 7.78 -0.87 1.19
CA LEU A 598 7.42 0.06 2.25
C LEU A 598 7.84 1.51 2.00
N VAL A 599 8.71 1.74 1.02
CA VAL A 599 9.13 3.10 0.66
C VAL A 599 7.93 3.93 0.20
N LEU A 600 6.94 3.31 -0.48
CA LEU A 600 5.72 4.00 -0.89
C LEU A 600 4.93 4.57 0.28
N PRO A 601 4.40 3.76 1.23
CA PRO A 601 3.65 4.30 2.35
C PRO A 601 4.50 5.22 3.23
N LEU A 602 5.81 4.97 3.37
CA LEU A 602 6.73 5.86 4.07
C LEU A 602 6.85 7.24 3.41
N SER A 603 7.02 7.28 2.08
CA SER A 603 7.11 8.53 1.34
C SER A 603 5.83 9.36 1.45
N GLN A 604 4.66 8.71 1.49
CA GLN A 604 3.37 9.38 1.66
C GLN A 604 3.27 10.03 3.05
N VAL A 605 3.66 9.31 4.10
CA VAL A 605 3.69 9.84 5.46
C VAL A 605 4.68 11.01 5.57
N ILE A 606 5.91 10.87 5.04
CA ILE A 606 6.94 11.91 5.06
C ILE A 606 6.48 13.17 4.32
N LEU A 607 5.96 13.02 3.09
CA LEU A 607 5.49 14.17 2.31
C LEU A 607 4.37 14.92 3.02
N ARG A 608 3.49 14.20 3.73
CA ARG A 608 2.41 14.83 4.51
C ARG A 608 2.92 15.59 5.72
N ILE A 609 3.84 14.98 6.48
CA ILE A 609 4.53 15.65 7.59
C ILE A 609 5.22 16.90 7.08
N TRP A 610 5.94 16.79 5.96
CA TRP A 610 6.62 17.91 5.34
C TRP A 610 5.65 19.04 4.97
N THR A 611 4.55 18.76 4.27
CA THR A 611 3.57 19.79 3.88
C THR A 611 2.97 20.51 5.08
N GLU A 612 2.75 19.80 6.19
CA GLU A 612 2.21 20.37 7.42
C GLU A 612 3.25 21.22 8.16
N ILE A 613 4.50 20.74 8.25
CA ILE A 613 5.61 21.49 8.89
C ILE A 613 5.94 22.75 8.10
N THR A 614 5.98 22.68 6.77
CA THR A 614 6.23 23.86 5.94
C THR A 614 5.06 24.83 5.90
N GLY A 615 4.01 24.55 6.67
CA GLY A 615 2.84 25.41 6.84
C GLY A 615 2.15 25.68 5.52
N GLY A 616 2.11 24.68 4.62
CA GLY A 616 1.71 24.76 3.22
C GLY A 616 0.86 25.99 2.94
N GLY A 617 1.54 27.09 2.63
CA GLY A 617 0.89 28.39 2.58
C GLY A 617 -0.21 28.29 1.54
N ASP A 618 -1.45 28.49 1.97
CA ASP A 618 -2.63 28.56 1.11
C ASP A 618 -2.39 29.63 0.05
N SER A 619 -1.75 29.20 -1.03
CA SER A 619 -1.54 29.99 -2.24
C SER A 619 -2.87 30.13 -3.00
N SER A 620 -3.95 29.56 -2.48
CA SER A 620 -5.33 29.68 -2.95
C SER A 620 -6.03 30.96 -2.52
N ASN A 621 -5.40 31.84 -1.71
CA ASN A 621 -5.89 33.22 -1.54
C ASN A 621 -5.44 34.15 -2.68
N VAL A 622 -4.84 33.63 -3.76
CA VAL A 622 -4.67 34.38 -5.00
C VAL A 622 -6.04 34.50 -5.67
N LEU A 623 -6.69 35.64 -5.38
CA LEU A 623 -7.67 36.33 -6.21
C LEU A 623 -8.71 35.41 -6.87
N GLN A 624 -9.76 35.06 -6.13
CA GLN A 624 -11.07 35.19 -6.79
C GLN A 624 -11.20 36.68 -7.14
N PRO A 625 -11.35 37.05 -8.42
CA PRO A 625 -11.82 38.38 -8.76
C PRO A 625 -13.14 38.53 -8.00
N GLU A 626 -13.23 39.53 -7.13
CA GLU A 626 -14.53 40.05 -6.75
C GLU A 626 -15.18 40.48 -8.06
N ASP A 627 -16.04 39.62 -8.61
CA ASP A 627 -17.07 40.02 -9.55
C ASP A 627 -17.95 41.00 -8.78
N ARG A 628 -17.56 42.27 -8.83
CA ARG A 628 -18.43 43.41 -8.57
C ARG A 628 -19.54 43.35 -9.59
N GLU A 629 -20.56 42.54 -9.32
CA GLU A 629 -21.89 42.78 -9.84
C GLU A 629 -22.29 44.18 -9.39
N GLY A 630 -22.47 45.04 -10.39
CA GLY A 630 -22.93 46.40 -10.20
C GLY A 630 -24.26 46.41 -9.47
N GLU A 631 -24.24 46.98 -8.29
CA GLU A 631 -25.41 47.45 -7.57
C GLU A 631 -26.07 48.55 -8.42
N GLY A 632 -26.98 48.12 -9.29
CA GLY A 632 -27.88 48.97 -10.05
C GLY A 632 -28.84 49.67 -9.10
N THR A 633 -28.61 50.95 -8.88
CA THR A 633 -29.59 51.91 -8.37
C THR A 633 -30.81 51.96 -9.28
N ASP A 634 -31.92 51.37 -8.84
CA ASP A 634 -33.25 51.69 -9.36
C ASP A 634 -34.05 52.42 -8.27
N GLY A 635 -34.06 53.74 -8.42
CA GLY A 635 -35.03 54.63 -7.79
C GLY A 635 -36.27 54.75 -8.66
N ALA A 636 -37.40 54.38 -8.06
CA ALA A 636 -38.72 55.04 -8.10
C ALA A 636 -39.38 55.45 -9.45
N GLU A 637 -40.67 55.10 -9.50
CA GLU A 637 -41.77 55.95 -9.99
C GLU A 637 -42.21 55.77 -11.46
N ALA A 638 -43.31 55.03 -11.68
CA ALA A 638 -44.55 55.58 -12.26
C ALA A 638 -45.66 54.51 -12.41
N ASN A 639 -46.86 54.89 -11.99
CA ASN A 639 -48.14 54.21 -12.13
C ASN A 639 -48.72 54.29 -13.56
N ALA A 640 -49.50 53.27 -13.97
CA ALA A 640 -50.73 53.29 -14.81
C ALA A 640 -50.84 51.90 -15.48
N LEU A 641 -51.85 51.02 -15.30
CA LEU A 641 -53.32 51.10 -15.28
C LEU A 641 -53.96 51.33 -16.67
N GLU A 642 -54.20 50.23 -17.41
CA GLU A 642 -55.34 49.99 -18.33
C GLU A 642 -55.32 48.48 -18.72
N LYS A 643 -56.35 47.66 -18.38
CA LYS A 643 -57.55 47.31 -19.19
C LYS A 643 -57.21 47.06 -20.67
N GLY A 644 -57.59 45.99 -21.36
CA GLY A 644 -58.48 44.84 -21.17
C GLY A 644 -58.68 44.15 -22.54
N GLU A 645 -59.39 43.02 -22.55
CA GLU A 645 -60.09 42.38 -23.70
C GLU A 645 -59.26 41.62 -24.78
N GLY A 646 -59.62 40.34 -25.01
CA GLY A 646 -59.31 39.59 -26.26
C GLY A 646 -60.37 39.83 -27.35
N PRO A 647 -60.65 38.93 -28.32
CA PRO A 647 -59.96 37.72 -28.77
C PRO A 647 -59.82 37.56 -30.34
N ALA A 648 -59.12 36.49 -30.76
CA ALA A 648 -59.35 35.60 -31.93
C ALA A 648 -59.14 36.05 -33.42
N ILE A 649 -58.84 35.01 -34.24
CA ILE A 649 -58.97 34.86 -35.72
C ILE A 649 -57.76 35.36 -36.56
N ARG A 650 -57.24 34.74 -37.64
CA ARG A 650 -57.23 33.42 -38.33
C ARG A 650 -56.41 33.66 -39.63
N GLU A 651 -55.81 32.60 -40.20
CA GLU A 651 -55.49 32.44 -41.65
C GLU A 651 -54.37 33.35 -42.25
N GLU A 652 -53.54 33.01 -43.25
CA GLU A 652 -53.36 31.85 -44.13
C GLU A 652 -52.07 32.08 -44.98
N THR A 653 -51.44 30.98 -45.41
CA THR A 653 -50.74 30.70 -46.69
C THR A 653 -49.68 31.60 -47.38
N ALA A 654 -48.67 30.87 -47.90
CA ALA A 654 -48.21 30.79 -49.30
C ALA A 654 -46.88 31.45 -49.73
N THR A 655 -45.88 30.56 -49.94
CA THR A 655 -45.10 30.30 -51.18
C THR A 655 -44.80 31.40 -52.22
N ALA A 656 -43.51 31.50 -52.60
CA ALA A 656 -42.93 31.43 -53.98
C ALA A 656 -41.63 32.27 -54.04
N SER A 657 -40.43 31.69 -54.25
CA SER A 657 -39.81 31.26 -55.52
C SER A 657 -39.57 32.35 -56.58
N ARG A 658 -38.29 32.71 -56.79
CA ARG A 658 -37.59 33.07 -58.06
C ARG A 658 -36.29 33.82 -57.69
N ALA A 659 -35.19 33.82 -58.43
CA ALA A 659 -34.60 33.01 -59.49
C ALA A 659 -33.19 33.62 -59.76
N ALA A 660 -32.26 32.80 -60.24
CA ALA A 660 -30.94 33.20 -60.76
C ALA A 660 -31.05 34.09 -62.03
N PRO A 661 -29.94 34.67 -62.53
CA PRO A 661 -29.03 33.96 -63.47
C PRO A 661 -27.52 34.28 -63.22
N ALA A 662 -26.58 33.34 -63.33
CA ALA A 662 -25.93 32.70 -64.50
C ALA A 662 -24.62 33.38 -64.98
N SER A 663 -23.53 32.59 -64.94
CA SER A 663 -22.31 32.49 -65.81
C SER A 663 -21.52 33.76 -66.16
N THR A 664 -20.18 33.75 -66.30
CA THR A 664 -19.39 33.21 -67.45
C THR A 664 -17.89 33.25 -67.04
N THR A 665 -17.17 32.11 -66.98
CA THR A 665 -16.12 31.57 -67.90
C THR A 665 -14.64 31.86 -67.60
N ILE A 666 -13.89 30.74 -67.56
CA ILE A 666 -12.60 30.40 -68.24
C ILE A 666 -11.36 31.23 -67.88
N SER A 667 -10.43 30.63 -67.14
CA SER A 667 -9.27 29.86 -67.65
C SER A 667 -8.60 29.09 -66.52
#